data_AF-A0A6A5XH43-F1
#
_entry.id   AF-A0A6A5XH43-F1
#
_cell.length_a   1.000
_cell.length_b   1.000
_cell.length_c   1.000
_cell.angle_alpha   90.00
_cell.angle_beta   90.00
_cell.angle_gamma   90.00
#
_symmetry.space_group_name_H-M   'P 1'
#
loop_
_entity.id
_entity.type
_entity.pdbx_description
1 polymer ?
#
loop_
_entity_poly.entity_id
_entity_poly.type
_entity_poly.pdbx_seq_one_letter_code
_entity_poly.pdbx_strand_id
1 'polypeptide(L)'
;MARLAFLLALSQATLLYALPTRDKVQVPDEIEKREITLSLNLDATTSYSSVFPSSVQSVAVTLVPSVTGSIHTQLPSHGFTRGPLDGPQISAPMGPLSPIQATLQPQLTAAARQPDPNIFMPMESDAPPQQIKARNDHAVPKEHILDQDIPIETNKFYSNFFLGTQTQPVWSHPYALNWAKGHGDTFGIAVAHIERDQLAWGEGDVPRYFIGPVGVQNIVFSAAELANDTVLSVEEPTGFSVYANLAPFSGADTIMSIPVVQGMGFVTALYNKAKPQLNSGTFFRTLEYVEKLNGVTFKYRVTLEDDSEWLLYATPVASLGAVPFDLVDSAIIEGPENFIGMIQVAKNPANSSGEAVYDSTCGAYAAGAGISGSVDGSVGSYTIHYTKNGVQNQTLVMFALPHQVESFSDQTRAALTDISLSTVTKGYARAVVADSITMVEQDLPTTIDFAPWIPASDGGSGGGSNTNLGAIAMAAVSRAGALELNEDFDHQTRLNSMYYSGKGLAKFAGIIYTLQSLAQNTELAAAGLVKLKDAFHVFVNNTQPFPLVYDNVWRGVVSSGTYKNGDTGVDFGNSLYNDHHFHYGYFVWTAAVIGYLDPSWLEEDNGANKHWVNLLVRDYANPSSLDPYFPFQRSFDWFHGHSWAKGLFESGDGKDQESSSEDTFSTYALKMWGKVTGDANMEARGNLQLAVQSRSMRNYFLLEDDNAVQPEQFLPNKVTGILFENKVDHTTYFGGNKEYVQGIHMIPLNPSSAYTRSRKFVQEEWDAYFSDGRVDKVEGGWKGILYANLALIDPRAAYDFFADPKFDIAQLDGGASRTWYLAYAAAMLGDGTAGVGTVDASEEEVEPPEGEEGDVETAQEEEWSPEEEHDQEGQEDVEEVREERPPEESLEEVESDPLPTEEGDVDIVDENAEEEWTPTEDEETPGGFEGDDIEDGDEEGWFHENKSWEEENQDPDDNQLPRRHRHGGGRHPRPDSGWRFSPWDKRHE
;
A
#
# COMPACT_ATOMS: atom_id res chain seq x y z
N MET A 1 -17.11 -25.68 50.70
CA MET A 1 -15.71 -26.13 50.52
C MET A 1 -15.65 -27.28 49.51
N ALA A 2 -15.28 -28.51 49.85
CA ALA A 2 -14.95 -29.57 48.86
C ALA A 2 -15.97 -29.80 47.72
N ARG A 3 -17.28 -29.86 48.02
CA ARG A 3 -18.32 -30.00 46.96
C ARG A 3 -18.53 -28.75 46.09
N LEU A 4 -18.13 -27.57 46.57
CA LEU A 4 -18.22 -26.32 45.79
C LEU A 4 -17.07 -26.22 44.78
N ALA A 5 -15.85 -26.62 45.20
CA ALA A 5 -14.70 -26.73 44.30
C ALA A 5 -14.95 -27.73 43.15
N PHE A 6 -15.61 -28.85 43.43
CA PHE A 6 -15.97 -29.83 42.39
C PHE A 6 -17.04 -29.33 41.41
N LEU A 7 -17.94 -28.44 41.82
CA LEU A 7 -18.94 -27.82 40.94
C LEU A 7 -18.33 -26.69 40.09
N LEU A 8 -17.46 -25.86 40.68
CA LEU A 8 -16.70 -24.84 39.94
C LEU A 8 -15.76 -25.46 38.88
N ALA A 9 -15.10 -26.56 39.22
CA ALA A 9 -14.29 -27.34 38.27
C ALA A 9 -15.14 -27.95 37.14
N LEU A 10 -16.41 -28.31 37.40
CA LEU A 10 -17.32 -28.77 36.34
C LEU A 10 -17.77 -27.63 35.42
N SER A 11 -18.07 -26.43 35.96
CA SER A 11 -18.46 -25.27 35.12
C SER A 11 -17.31 -24.77 34.24
N GLN A 12 -16.05 -24.84 34.71
CA GLN A 12 -14.88 -24.50 33.87
C GLN A 12 -14.55 -25.58 32.84
N ALA A 13 -15.01 -26.82 33.01
CA ALA A 13 -14.83 -27.91 32.05
C ALA A 13 -15.87 -27.94 30.92
N THR A 14 -16.91 -27.08 30.96
CA THR A 14 -18.01 -27.07 29.98
C THR A 14 -18.08 -25.85 29.07
N LEU A 15 -17.09 -24.94 29.15
CA LEU A 15 -16.91 -23.83 28.19
C LEU A 15 -15.66 -23.98 27.29
N LEU A 16 -14.88 -25.06 27.48
CA LEU A 16 -13.74 -25.44 26.61
C LEU A 16 -14.07 -26.65 25.74
N TYR A 17 -15.26 -26.64 25.16
CA TYR A 17 -15.48 -27.14 23.81
C TYR A 17 -16.17 -26.03 23.03
N ALA A 18 -15.37 -25.19 22.38
CA ALA A 18 -15.77 -24.80 21.04
C ALA A 18 -16.05 -26.10 20.30
N LEU A 19 -17.28 -26.24 19.77
CA LEU A 19 -17.50 -27.26 18.75
C LEU A 19 -16.43 -27.02 17.68
N PRO A 20 -15.75 -28.06 17.14
CA PRO A 20 -14.99 -27.84 15.92
C PRO A 20 -15.97 -27.17 14.96
N THR A 21 -15.60 -25.97 14.48
CA THR A 21 -16.29 -25.36 13.34
C THR A 21 -16.45 -26.48 12.35
N ARG A 22 -17.70 -26.83 12.02
CA ARG A 22 -18.03 -27.91 11.07
C ARG A 22 -16.97 -27.86 9.99
N ASP A 23 -16.25 -28.97 9.77
CA ASP A 23 -15.36 -29.07 8.61
C ASP A 23 -16.16 -28.47 7.46
N LYS A 24 -15.69 -27.34 6.88
CA LYS A 24 -16.34 -26.80 5.70
C LYS A 24 -16.38 -28.00 4.77
N VAL A 25 -17.57 -28.44 4.42
CA VAL A 25 -17.69 -29.43 3.36
C VAL A 25 -17.27 -28.65 2.14
N GLN A 26 -15.98 -28.73 1.83
CA GLN A 26 -15.47 -28.48 0.50
C GLN A 26 -16.23 -29.48 -0.37
N VAL A 27 -17.36 -28.99 -0.88
CA VAL A 27 -17.76 -29.25 -2.25
C VAL A 27 -16.47 -29.02 -3.03
N PRO A 28 -15.87 -30.07 -3.63
CA PRO A 28 -14.54 -29.97 -4.22
C PRO A 28 -14.49 -28.72 -5.09
N ASP A 29 -13.60 -27.79 -4.72
CA ASP A 29 -13.73 -26.41 -5.16
C ASP A 29 -13.70 -26.34 -6.69
N GLU A 30 -14.32 -25.33 -7.28
CA GLU A 30 -14.24 -25.12 -8.74
C GLU A 30 -12.78 -25.15 -9.22
N ILE A 31 -11.87 -24.62 -8.40
CA ILE A 31 -10.42 -24.66 -8.55
C ILE A 31 -9.87 -26.10 -8.53
N GLU A 32 -10.21 -26.95 -7.55
CA GLU A 32 -9.78 -28.38 -7.55
C GLU A 32 -10.21 -29.15 -8.81
N LYS A 33 -11.31 -28.74 -9.47
CA LYS A 33 -11.76 -29.32 -10.75
C LYS A 33 -10.98 -28.76 -11.95
N ARG A 34 -10.46 -27.54 -11.84
CA ARG A 34 -9.64 -26.82 -12.84
C ARG A 34 -8.14 -27.11 -12.69
N GLU A 35 -7.69 -27.59 -11.52
CA GLU A 35 -6.29 -27.92 -11.24
C GLU A 35 -5.77 -29.08 -12.10
N ILE A 36 -4.81 -28.78 -12.97
CA ILE A 36 -4.20 -29.75 -13.89
C ILE A 36 -3.09 -30.54 -13.16
N THR A 37 -3.48 -31.42 -12.24
CA THR A 37 -2.55 -32.34 -11.55
C THR A 37 -2.26 -33.58 -12.40
N LEU A 38 -1.19 -33.50 -13.20
CA LEU A 38 -0.82 -34.56 -14.16
C LEU A 38 0.01 -35.68 -13.52
N SER A 39 -0.66 -36.76 -13.12
CA SER A 39 -0.02 -38.03 -12.76
C SER A 39 0.49 -38.77 -14.01
N LEU A 40 1.80 -38.97 -14.11
CA LEU A 40 2.48 -39.65 -15.23
C LEU A 40 2.18 -41.17 -15.35
N ASN A 41 1.24 -41.71 -14.55
CA ASN A 41 0.93 -43.15 -14.47
C ASN A 41 -0.29 -43.58 -15.32
N LEU A 42 -0.67 -42.80 -16.34
CA LEU A 42 -1.77 -43.12 -17.26
C LEU A 42 -1.22 -43.65 -18.59
N ASP A 43 -1.57 -44.91 -18.93
CA ASP A 43 -1.17 -45.54 -20.19
C ASP A 43 -1.75 -44.80 -21.41
N ALA A 44 -0.88 -44.19 -22.21
CA ALA A 44 -1.24 -43.41 -23.40
C ALA A 44 -1.88 -44.30 -24.48
N THR A 45 -3.21 -44.33 -24.50
CA THR A 45 -4.01 -45.34 -25.22
C THR A 45 -4.72 -44.80 -26.46
N THR A 46 -3.98 -44.09 -27.33
CA THR A 46 -4.26 -44.04 -28.78
C THR A 46 -3.05 -43.52 -29.57
N SER A 47 -2.76 -44.13 -30.71
CA SER A 47 -1.66 -43.72 -31.59
C SER A 47 -2.15 -42.79 -32.70
N TYR A 48 -1.95 -41.47 -32.54
CA TYR A 48 -2.22 -40.50 -33.60
C TYR A 48 -1.22 -40.66 -34.76
N SER A 49 -1.72 -40.92 -35.97
CA SER A 49 -0.90 -41.22 -37.15
C SER A 49 -0.41 -39.96 -37.87
N SER A 50 0.58 -39.29 -37.24
CA SER A 50 1.66 -38.54 -37.90
C SER A 50 1.35 -37.81 -39.22
N VAL A 51 0.80 -36.59 -39.13
CA VAL A 51 1.25 -35.45 -39.95
C VAL A 51 1.29 -34.20 -39.06
N PHE A 52 2.36 -34.06 -38.27
CA PHE A 52 2.74 -32.72 -37.80
C PHE A 52 3.50 -32.03 -38.94
N PRO A 53 3.16 -30.80 -39.35
CA PRO A 53 3.94 -30.07 -40.33
C PRO A 53 5.34 -29.79 -39.75
N SER A 54 6.39 -30.38 -40.33
CA SER A 54 7.79 -30.06 -39.99
C SER A 54 8.23 -28.78 -40.70
N SER A 55 7.42 -27.74 -40.59
CA SER A 55 7.49 -26.51 -41.39
C SER A 55 6.99 -25.33 -40.58
N VAL A 56 7.83 -24.31 -40.48
CA VAL A 56 7.44 -22.97 -39.99
C VAL A 56 6.22 -22.50 -40.78
N GLN A 57 5.13 -22.19 -40.07
CA GLN A 57 4.00 -21.45 -40.63
C GLN A 57 4.39 -19.98 -40.64
N SER A 58 4.10 -19.26 -41.73
CA SER A 58 4.37 -17.83 -41.82
C SER A 58 3.32 -17.13 -42.67
N VAL A 59 2.98 -15.91 -42.25
CA VAL A 59 2.01 -15.03 -42.92
C VAL A 59 2.72 -13.73 -43.28
N ALA A 60 2.33 -13.09 -44.37
CA ALA A 60 2.80 -11.75 -44.73
C ALA A 60 1.72 -10.74 -44.35
N VAL A 61 2.05 -9.81 -43.44
CA VAL A 61 1.10 -8.77 -43.01
C VAL A 61 0.66 -7.91 -44.19
N THR A 62 -0.64 -7.64 -44.27
CA THR A 62 -1.25 -6.70 -45.24
C THR A 62 -1.70 -5.39 -44.61
N LEU A 63 -1.49 -5.25 -43.30
CA LEU A 63 -1.81 -4.11 -42.45
C LEU A 63 -0.56 -3.67 -41.66
N VAL A 64 -0.63 -2.54 -40.96
CA VAL A 64 0.40 -2.11 -40.01
C VAL A 64 0.02 -2.65 -38.61
N PRO A 65 0.94 -3.27 -37.85
CA PRO A 65 0.64 -3.79 -36.51
C PRO A 65 0.30 -2.66 -35.52
N SER A 66 -0.64 -2.93 -34.62
CA SER A 66 -1.09 -2.00 -33.58
C SER A 66 -0.16 -2.04 -32.37
N VAL A 67 1.10 -1.64 -32.58
CA VAL A 67 2.09 -1.40 -31.51
C VAL A 67 1.78 -0.13 -30.69
N THR A 68 0.69 0.57 -31.01
CA THR A 68 0.23 1.81 -30.36
C THR A 68 -0.63 1.53 -29.14
N GLY A 69 -0.02 1.50 -27.95
CA GLY A 69 -0.74 1.67 -26.69
C GLY A 69 -1.04 3.14 -26.37
N SER A 70 -1.84 3.40 -25.33
CA SER A 70 -2.12 4.74 -24.79
C SER A 70 -1.19 5.12 -23.63
N ILE A 71 -1.11 6.42 -23.33
CA ILE A 71 -0.21 6.96 -22.29
C ILE A 71 -1.00 7.95 -21.42
N HIS A 72 -1.00 7.75 -20.10
CA HIS A 72 -1.71 8.61 -19.14
C HIS A 72 -0.74 9.56 -18.42
N THR A 73 -0.46 10.69 -19.07
CA THR A 73 0.51 11.71 -18.59
C THR A 73 0.00 12.55 -17.40
N GLN A 74 -1.29 12.50 -17.09
CA GLN A 74 -1.89 13.16 -15.93
C GLN A 74 -1.89 12.24 -14.70
N LEU A 75 -2.02 12.82 -13.50
CA LEU A 75 -2.38 12.07 -12.31
C LEU A 75 -3.87 11.70 -12.34
N PRO A 76 -4.30 10.62 -11.66
CA PRO A 76 -5.72 10.30 -11.48
C PRO A 76 -6.50 11.50 -10.92
N SER A 77 -7.68 11.78 -11.48
CA SER A 77 -8.46 13.00 -11.18
C SER A 77 -9.42 12.88 -10.00
N HIS A 78 -9.42 11.76 -9.29
CA HIS A 78 -10.29 11.50 -8.14
C HIS A 78 -9.59 11.88 -6.83
N GLY A 79 -10.35 12.44 -5.87
CA GLY A 79 -10.20 12.27 -4.42
C GLY A 79 -8.95 12.77 -3.68
N PHE A 80 -7.76 12.73 -4.26
CA PHE A 80 -6.47 12.85 -3.57
C PHE A 80 -5.69 14.01 -4.22
N THR A 81 -5.21 15.02 -3.49
CA THR A 81 -4.95 15.14 -2.05
C THR A 81 -5.18 16.60 -1.59
N ARG A 82 -4.84 16.90 -0.33
CA ARG A 82 -4.39 18.25 0.08
C ARG A 82 -2.90 18.20 0.41
N GLY A 83 -2.24 19.35 0.49
CA GLY A 83 -0.88 19.40 1.00
C GLY A 83 -0.80 18.82 2.42
N PRO A 84 0.22 18.03 2.76
CA PRO A 84 0.37 17.48 4.11
C PRO A 84 0.63 18.56 5.17
N LEU A 85 0.85 19.82 4.74
CA LEU A 85 0.92 21.02 5.58
C LEU A 85 -0.41 21.76 5.72
N ASP A 86 -1.44 21.47 4.90
CA ASP A 86 -2.74 22.17 4.88
C ASP A 86 -3.66 21.77 6.06
N GLY A 87 -3.05 21.33 7.16
CA GLY A 87 -3.71 20.92 8.38
C GLY A 87 -4.11 22.10 9.30
N PRO A 88 -4.55 21.80 10.53
CA PRO A 88 -4.84 22.85 11.51
C PRO A 88 -3.57 23.64 11.80
N GLN A 89 -3.72 24.95 11.98
CA GLN A 89 -2.60 25.83 12.26
C GLN A 89 -2.05 25.61 13.67
N ILE A 90 -0.73 25.64 13.81
CA ILE A 90 -0.04 25.53 15.10
C ILE A 90 -0.57 26.62 16.04
N SER A 91 -1.14 26.22 17.17
CA SER A 91 -1.93 27.10 18.02
C SER A 91 -1.05 27.87 19.00
N ALA A 92 -0.96 29.19 18.83
CA ALA A 92 -0.02 30.04 19.57
C ALA A 92 -0.17 29.90 21.10
N PRO A 93 0.86 29.42 21.83
CA PRO A 93 0.75 29.16 23.27
C PRO A 93 0.76 30.46 24.07
N MET A 94 -0.17 30.60 25.02
CA MET A 94 -0.30 31.80 25.89
C MET A 94 0.82 31.95 26.95
N GLY A 95 1.83 31.08 26.92
CA GLY A 95 2.91 30.98 27.91
C GLY A 95 3.47 29.55 27.96
N PRO A 96 4.41 29.25 28.88
CA PRO A 96 4.90 27.89 29.09
C PRO A 96 3.91 27.05 29.90
N LEU A 97 3.87 25.73 29.66
CA LEU A 97 3.14 24.76 30.46
C LEU A 97 3.83 24.59 31.82
N SER A 98 3.03 24.60 32.90
CA SER A 98 3.52 24.34 34.24
C SER A 98 3.88 22.85 34.43
N PRO A 99 5.06 22.52 34.97
CA PRO A 99 5.41 21.15 35.35
C PRO A 99 4.55 20.66 36.52
N ILE A 100 4.37 19.34 36.63
CA ILE A 100 3.64 18.70 37.74
C ILE A 100 4.59 17.91 38.65
N GLN A 101 4.23 17.75 39.93
CA GLN A 101 5.00 16.97 40.92
C GLN A 101 4.83 15.45 40.72
N ALA A 102 5.14 14.97 39.53
CA ALA A 102 5.18 13.57 39.15
C ALA A 102 6.41 13.32 38.26
N THR A 103 6.99 12.12 38.34
CA THR A 103 8.12 11.72 37.50
C THR A 103 7.75 10.47 36.70
N LEU A 104 8.09 10.47 35.42
CA LEU A 104 7.89 9.30 34.56
C LEU A 104 8.99 8.28 34.82
N GLN A 105 8.65 6.99 34.74
CA GLN A 105 9.62 5.89 34.82
C GLN A 105 9.54 5.05 33.55
N PRO A 106 10.15 5.51 32.43
CA PRO A 106 10.04 4.81 31.17
C PRO A 106 10.67 3.42 31.24
N GLN A 107 9.91 2.42 30.81
CA GLN A 107 10.33 1.02 30.84
C GLN A 107 9.82 0.32 29.58
N LEU A 108 10.57 -0.68 29.13
CA LEU A 108 10.10 -1.59 28.08
C LEU A 108 9.43 -2.80 28.75
N THR A 109 8.26 -3.19 28.24
CA THR A 109 7.68 -4.50 28.58
C THR A 109 8.67 -5.58 28.19
N ALA A 110 9.01 -6.46 29.13
CA ALA A 110 9.92 -7.56 28.84
C ALA A 110 9.29 -8.48 27.78
N ALA A 111 9.96 -8.67 26.64
CA ALA A 111 9.49 -9.51 25.55
C ALA A 111 9.02 -10.88 26.06
N ALA A 112 7.75 -11.22 25.79
CA ALA A 112 7.10 -12.39 26.40
C ALA A 112 7.77 -13.72 26.03
N ARG A 113 8.52 -13.73 24.93
CA ARG A 113 9.32 -14.82 24.37
C ARG A 113 10.35 -14.26 23.40
N GLN A 114 11.28 -15.11 22.95
CA GLN A 114 12.08 -14.81 21.76
C GLN A 114 11.19 -14.88 20.49
N PRO A 115 11.59 -14.26 19.37
CA PRO A 115 10.90 -14.44 18.09
C PRO A 115 10.75 -15.92 17.72
N ASP A 116 9.64 -16.25 17.06
CA ASP A 116 9.41 -17.58 16.49
C ASP A 116 10.37 -17.86 15.32
N PRO A 117 10.71 -19.15 15.05
CA PRO A 117 11.47 -19.53 13.85
C PRO A 117 10.81 -19.16 12.52
N ASN A 118 9.50 -18.87 12.54
CA ASN A 118 8.82 -18.11 11.51
C ASN A 118 8.14 -16.90 12.17
N ILE A 119 8.50 -15.67 11.82
CA ILE A 119 7.95 -14.44 12.42
C ILE A 119 6.55 -14.08 11.89
N PHE A 120 6.09 -14.74 10.82
CA PHE A 120 4.74 -14.61 10.26
C PHE A 120 3.74 -15.52 10.99
N MET A 121 3.69 -15.38 12.32
CA MET A 121 2.64 -15.97 13.16
C MET A 121 1.50 -14.96 13.36
N PRO A 122 0.25 -15.42 13.54
CA PRO A 122 -0.88 -14.56 13.86
C PRO A 122 -0.63 -13.68 15.09
N MET A 123 -1.24 -12.50 15.08
CA MET A 123 -1.45 -11.68 16.29
C MET A 123 -2.68 -12.19 17.07
N GLU A 124 -3.00 -11.51 18.16
CA GLU A 124 -4.29 -11.61 18.86
C GLU A 124 -5.44 -11.32 17.89
N SER A 125 -6.15 -12.37 17.47
CA SER A 125 -7.17 -12.35 16.40
C SER A 125 -8.59 -12.11 16.92
N ASP A 126 -8.72 -11.35 18.01
CA ASP A 126 -9.99 -11.00 18.64
C ASP A 126 -10.91 -10.19 17.71
N ALA A 127 -12.21 -10.15 18.04
CA ALA A 127 -13.17 -9.31 17.34
C ALA A 127 -12.82 -7.81 17.50
N PRO A 128 -13.15 -6.95 16.52
CA PRO A 128 -13.01 -5.50 16.65
C PRO A 128 -13.61 -4.96 17.97
N PRO A 129 -12.92 -4.05 18.68
CA PRO A 129 -13.39 -3.47 19.94
C PRO A 129 -14.81 -2.88 19.84
N GLN A 130 -15.62 -3.07 20.89
CA GLN A 130 -17.08 -2.84 20.84
C GLN A 130 -17.52 -1.39 20.55
N GLN A 131 -16.63 -0.41 20.72
CA GLN A 131 -16.84 0.99 20.34
C GLN A 131 -16.71 1.24 18.83
N ILE A 132 -16.02 0.35 18.10
CA ILE A 132 -15.93 0.36 16.64
C ILE A 132 -17.18 -0.34 16.11
N LYS A 133 -18.06 0.41 15.44
CA LYS A 133 -19.32 -0.15 14.93
C LYS A 133 -19.11 -0.77 13.56
N ALA A 134 -19.66 -1.96 13.38
CA ALA A 134 -19.58 -2.67 12.11
C ALA A 134 -20.59 -2.12 11.09
N ARG A 135 -20.21 -2.10 9.81
CA ARG A 135 -21.06 -1.81 8.65
C ARG A 135 -21.12 -3.02 7.73
N ASN A 136 -22.20 -3.14 6.97
CA ASN A 136 -22.41 -4.18 5.95
C ASN A 136 -22.46 -3.59 4.53
N ASP A 137 -22.12 -2.31 4.41
CA ASP A 137 -22.17 -1.50 3.20
C ASP A 137 -20.86 -0.71 3.06
N HIS A 138 -20.43 -0.52 1.82
CA HIS A 138 -19.18 0.14 1.47
C HIS A 138 -19.36 0.87 0.14
N ALA A 139 -18.71 2.03 -0.03
CA ALA A 139 -18.91 2.90 -1.20
C ALA A 139 -18.46 2.25 -2.52
N VAL A 140 -17.48 1.35 -2.46
CA VAL A 140 -17.11 0.43 -3.55
C VAL A 140 -17.68 -0.97 -3.22
N PRO A 141 -18.67 -1.49 -3.97
CA PRO A 141 -19.23 -2.82 -3.72
C PRO A 141 -18.23 -3.93 -4.09
N LYS A 142 -18.38 -5.10 -3.45
CA LYS A 142 -17.52 -6.28 -3.69
C LYS A 142 -18.00 -7.08 -4.91
N GLU A 143 -17.95 -6.44 -6.06
CA GLU A 143 -18.38 -7.04 -7.33
C GLU A 143 -17.25 -7.87 -7.96
N HIS A 144 -17.60 -8.72 -8.94
CA HIS A 144 -16.70 -9.58 -9.73
C HIS A 144 -15.84 -10.61 -8.97
N ILE A 145 -15.82 -10.59 -7.63
CA ILE A 145 -15.09 -11.56 -6.79
C ILE A 145 -16.02 -12.72 -6.42
N LEU A 146 -15.56 -13.96 -6.63
CA LEU A 146 -16.33 -15.16 -6.25
C LEU A 146 -16.26 -15.43 -4.73
N ASP A 147 -15.13 -15.12 -4.10
CA ASP A 147 -14.89 -15.29 -2.66
C ASP A 147 -15.77 -14.40 -1.76
N GLN A 148 -16.82 -15.00 -1.20
CA GLN A 148 -17.71 -14.36 -0.24
C GLN A 148 -17.21 -14.50 1.21
N ASP A 149 -17.62 -13.55 2.06
CA ASP A 149 -17.39 -13.46 3.51
C ASP A 149 -15.94 -13.44 4.03
N ILE A 150 -14.91 -13.79 3.25
CA ILE A 150 -13.50 -13.72 3.69
C ILE A 150 -12.90 -12.30 3.61
N PRO A 151 -11.85 -12.00 4.40
CA PRO A 151 -11.00 -10.83 4.18
C PRO A 151 -10.28 -10.89 2.83
N ILE A 152 -10.22 -9.76 2.12
CA ILE A 152 -9.63 -9.67 0.79
C ILE A 152 -8.76 -8.41 0.71
N GLU A 153 -7.64 -8.54 0.01
CA GLU A 153 -6.67 -7.47 -0.19
C GLU A 153 -7.25 -6.30 -1.00
N THR A 154 -6.99 -5.08 -0.53
CA THR A 154 -7.44 -3.83 -1.17
C THR A 154 -6.32 -3.09 -1.91
N ASN A 155 -5.06 -3.26 -1.48
CA ASN A 155 -3.89 -2.49 -1.94
C ASN A 155 -2.86 -3.40 -2.67
N LYS A 156 -3.33 -4.38 -3.46
CA LYS A 156 -2.48 -5.30 -4.25
C LYS A 156 -2.70 -5.15 -5.76
N PHE A 157 -1.69 -5.54 -6.53
CA PHE A 157 -1.53 -5.30 -7.98
C PHE A 157 -2.74 -5.68 -8.86
N TYR A 158 -3.53 -6.69 -8.46
CA TYR A 158 -4.61 -7.22 -9.28
C TYR A 158 -5.96 -6.49 -9.17
N SER A 159 -6.08 -5.42 -8.37
CA SER A 159 -7.39 -4.83 -8.07
C SER A 159 -8.18 -4.36 -9.31
N ASN A 160 -7.49 -3.98 -10.39
CA ASN A 160 -8.13 -3.60 -11.65
C ASN A 160 -8.93 -4.73 -12.32
N PHE A 161 -8.75 -6.01 -11.95
CA PHE A 161 -9.61 -7.10 -12.46
C PHE A 161 -11.02 -7.14 -11.84
N PHE A 162 -11.26 -6.44 -10.71
CA PHE A 162 -12.57 -6.37 -10.06
C PHE A 162 -13.09 -4.94 -9.83
N LEU A 163 -12.30 -3.92 -10.15
CA LEU A 163 -12.68 -2.51 -10.02
C LEU A 163 -13.12 -1.91 -11.36
N GLY A 164 -14.16 -1.06 -11.30
CA GLY A 164 -14.55 -0.16 -12.37
C GLY A 164 -14.85 -0.86 -13.70
N THR A 165 -14.15 -0.49 -14.77
CA THR A 165 -14.38 -1.07 -16.10
C THR A 165 -13.89 -2.50 -16.26
N GLN A 166 -13.01 -2.98 -15.35
CA GLN A 166 -12.21 -4.20 -15.47
C GLN A 166 -11.23 -4.24 -16.67
N THR A 167 -11.02 -3.14 -17.41
CA THR A 167 -10.16 -3.12 -18.62
C THR A 167 -8.73 -2.62 -18.36
N GLN A 168 -8.49 -1.96 -17.22
CA GLN A 168 -7.15 -1.48 -16.88
C GLN A 168 -6.18 -2.63 -16.56
N PRO A 169 -4.86 -2.48 -16.80
CA PRO A 169 -3.92 -3.57 -16.59
C PRO A 169 -3.64 -3.87 -15.12
N VAL A 170 -3.03 -5.02 -14.87
CA VAL A 170 -2.42 -5.43 -13.60
C VAL A 170 -0.97 -5.84 -13.86
N TRP A 171 -0.06 -5.55 -12.93
CA TRP A 171 1.37 -5.83 -13.10
C TRP A 171 1.82 -6.96 -12.17
N SER A 172 1.90 -8.18 -12.69
CA SER A 172 2.59 -9.27 -11.96
C SER A 172 4.11 -9.05 -11.93
N HIS A 173 4.61 -8.28 -12.91
CA HIS A 173 5.99 -8.09 -13.32
C HIS A 173 6.74 -9.40 -13.68
N PRO A 174 7.59 -9.39 -14.73
CA PRO A 174 7.82 -8.30 -15.68
C PRO A 174 6.64 -8.06 -16.64
N TYR A 175 5.72 -9.03 -16.75
CA TYR A 175 4.51 -8.90 -17.56
C TYR A 175 3.47 -7.94 -16.95
N ALA A 176 2.69 -7.32 -17.82
CA ALA A 176 1.41 -6.71 -17.49
C ALA A 176 0.27 -7.49 -18.18
N LEU A 177 -0.89 -7.57 -17.54
CA LEU A 177 -2.06 -8.29 -18.04
C LEU A 177 -3.30 -7.41 -17.99
N ASN A 178 -4.15 -7.41 -19.02
CA ASN A 178 -5.43 -6.72 -18.97
C ASN A 178 -6.53 -7.51 -19.68
N TRP A 179 -7.79 -7.37 -19.25
CA TRP A 179 -8.90 -7.94 -20.01
C TRP A 179 -9.15 -7.09 -21.26
N ALA A 180 -9.11 -7.71 -22.43
CA ALA A 180 -9.26 -7.00 -23.69
C ALA A 180 -10.69 -6.48 -23.92
N LYS A 181 -11.73 -7.22 -23.48
CA LYS A 181 -13.13 -6.78 -23.47
C LYS A 181 -13.63 -6.17 -24.79
N GLY A 182 -13.19 -6.73 -25.92
CA GLY A 182 -13.49 -6.27 -27.28
C GLY A 182 -12.39 -5.41 -27.93
N HIS A 183 -11.40 -4.94 -27.17
CA HIS A 183 -10.28 -4.18 -27.71
C HIS A 183 -9.40 -5.06 -28.62
N GLY A 184 -9.09 -4.55 -29.82
CA GLY A 184 -8.41 -5.31 -30.86
C GLY A 184 -9.25 -6.44 -31.48
N ASP A 185 -10.58 -6.40 -31.34
CA ASP A 185 -11.51 -7.50 -31.67
C ASP A 185 -11.25 -8.79 -30.87
N THR A 186 -10.76 -8.66 -29.62
CA THR A 186 -10.46 -9.80 -28.73
C THR A 186 -11.14 -9.69 -27.37
N PHE A 187 -11.56 -10.83 -26.79
CA PHE A 187 -12.35 -10.90 -25.55
C PHE A 187 -11.62 -11.60 -24.39
N GLY A 188 -10.38 -12.02 -24.63
CA GLY A 188 -9.52 -12.72 -23.69
C GLY A 188 -8.65 -11.82 -22.80
N ILE A 189 -7.70 -12.41 -22.08
CA ILE A 189 -6.70 -11.64 -21.31
C ILE A 189 -5.49 -11.39 -22.19
N ALA A 190 -5.19 -10.11 -22.43
CA ALA A 190 -3.99 -9.65 -23.10
C ALA A 190 -2.78 -9.73 -22.17
N VAL A 191 -1.63 -10.05 -22.75
CA VAL A 191 -0.30 -10.06 -22.12
C VAL A 191 0.58 -9.05 -22.84
N ALA A 192 1.21 -8.17 -22.05
CA ALA A 192 2.14 -7.16 -22.51
C ALA A 192 3.51 -7.32 -21.85
N HIS A 193 4.57 -6.99 -22.59
CA HIS A 193 5.91 -6.77 -22.03
C HIS A 193 6.56 -5.55 -22.69
N ILE A 194 6.72 -4.48 -21.93
CA ILE A 194 7.20 -3.17 -22.38
C ILE A 194 8.72 -3.07 -22.21
N GLU A 195 9.44 -2.82 -23.32
CA GLU A 195 10.88 -2.57 -23.30
C GLU A 195 11.26 -1.11 -22.95
N ARG A 196 12.52 -0.90 -22.55
CA ARG A 196 13.03 0.41 -22.11
C ARG A 196 12.98 1.49 -23.21
N ASP A 197 13.01 1.11 -24.48
CA ASP A 197 12.90 2.00 -25.65
C ASP A 197 11.45 2.30 -26.07
N GLN A 198 10.48 1.55 -25.56
CA GLN A 198 9.04 1.82 -25.71
C GLN A 198 8.49 2.81 -24.66
N LEU A 199 9.30 3.20 -23.67
CA LEU A 199 8.90 4.13 -22.62
C LEU A 199 8.72 5.56 -23.18
N ALA A 200 7.61 6.19 -22.81
CA ALA A 200 7.37 7.61 -23.07
C ALA A 200 7.87 8.46 -21.91
N TRP A 201 8.26 9.70 -22.22
CA TRP A 201 9.01 10.59 -21.34
C TRP A 201 8.36 11.98 -21.24
N GLY A 202 8.49 12.60 -20.08
CA GLY A 202 8.19 14.03 -19.91
C GLY A 202 9.18 14.93 -20.65
N GLU A 203 8.79 16.19 -20.88
CA GLU A 203 9.65 17.18 -21.54
C GLU A 203 10.87 17.57 -20.67
N GLY A 204 11.98 17.92 -21.33
CA GLY A 204 13.22 18.41 -20.72
C GLY A 204 14.39 17.42 -20.75
N ASP A 205 15.61 17.93 -20.57
CA ASP A 205 16.84 17.11 -20.50
C ASP A 205 16.88 16.21 -19.25
N VAL A 206 16.24 16.66 -18.17
CA VAL A 206 15.88 15.84 -17.01
C VAL A 206 14.34 15.71 -17.04
N PRO A 207 13.80 14.58 -17.52
CA PRO A 207 12.37 14.43 -17.76
C PRO A 207 11.60 14.36 -16.44
N ARG A 208 10.45 15.03 -16.37
CA ARG A 208 9.56 14.97 -15.19
C ARG A 208 9.07 13.55 -14.91
N TYR A 209 8.70 12.79 -15.93
CA TYR A 209 8.13 11.44 -15.76
C TYR A 209 8.69 10.45 -16.80
N PHE A 210 8.51 9.16 -16.52
CA PHE A 210 8.50 8.11 -17.53
C PHE A 210 7.36 7.12 -17.30
N ILE A 211 6.83 6.54 -18.37
CA ILE A 211 5.60 5.73 -18.36
C ILE A 211 5.63 4.67 -19.47
N GLY A 212 5.12 3.47 -19.18
CA GLY A 212 4.90 2.42 -20.16
C GLY A 212 3.56 2.59 -20.90
N PRO A 213 3.49 2.38 -22.24
CA PRO A 213 2.23 2.44 -22.97
C PRO A 213 1.32 1.26 -22.58
N VAL A 214 0.05 1.55 -22.30
CA VAL A 214 -0.95 0.55 -21.88
C VAL A 214 -1.84 0.12 -23.05
N GLY A 215 -2.45 -1.06 -22.94
CA GLY A 215 -3.27 -1.64 -24.02
C GLY A 215 -2.46 -2.34 -25.14
N VAL A 216 -1.14 -2.45 -25.01
CA VAL A 216 -0.31 -3.28 -25.90
C VAL A 216 -0.71 -4.75 -25.78
N GLN A 217 -1.00 -5.41 -26.90
CA GLN A 217 -1.44 -6.81 -26.94
C GLN A 217 -0.39 -7.67 -27.67
N ASN A 218 0.72 -8.04 -26.99
CA ASN A 218 1.73 -8.90 -27.60
C ASN A 218 1.14 -10.29 -27.90
N ILE A 219 0.50 -10.92 -26.90
CA ILE A 219 -0.28 -12.15 -27.05
C ILE A 219 -1.54 -12.04 -26.17
N VAL A 220 -2.70 -12.39 -26.69
CA VAL A 220 -3.96 -12.50 -25.94
C VAL A 220 -4.33 -13.97 -25.79
N PHE A 221 -4.55 -14.44 -24.56
CA PHE A 221 -5.19 -15.73 -24.32
C PHE A 221 -6.69 -15.58 -24.46
N SER A 222 -7.31 -16.28 -25.42
CA SER A 222 -8.74 -16.22 -25.70
C SER A 222 -9.29 -17.60 -26.10
N ALA A 223 -10.58 -17.69 -26.39
CA ALA A 223 -11.20 -18.86 -27.01
C ALA A 223 -12.31 -18.43 -27.96
N ALA A 224 -12.66 -19.28 -28.93
CA ALA A 224 -13.69 -18.99 -29.92
C ALA A 224 -15.11 -18.84 -29.31
N GLU A 225 -15.29 -19.30 -28.07
CA GLU A 225 -16.50 -19.12 -27.27
C GLU A 225 -16.55 -17.78 -26.50
N LEU A 226 -15.49 -16.96 -26.51
CA LEU A 226 -15.47 -15.65 -25.85
C LEU A 226 -15.84 -14.53 -26.84
N ALA A 227 -16.76 -13.66 -26.41
CA ALA A 227 -17.42 -12.64 -27.24
C ALA A 227 -17.91 -11.45 -26.38
N ASN A 228 -18.72 -10.56 -26.96
CA ASN A 228 -19.24 -9.35 -26.27
C ASN A 228 -19.89 -9.63 -24.90
N ASP A 229 -20.56 -10.76 -24.73
CA ASP A 229 -21.27 -11.14 -23.48
C ASP A 229 -20.35 -11.69 -22.39
N THR A 230 -19.06 -11.92 -22.69
CA THR A 230 -18.09 -12.55 -21.79
C THR A 230 -17.91 -11.76 -20.49
N VAL A 231 -17.76 -12.51 -19.39
CA VAL A 231 -17.60 -11.96 -18.05
C VAL A 231 -16.26 -12.36 -17.44
N LEU A 232 -15.55 -11.38 -16.86
CA LEU A 232 -14.42 -11.59 -15.97
C LEU A 232 -14.90 -11.65 -14.52
N SER A 233 -14.48 -12.68 -13.80
CA SER A 233 -14.50 -12.75 -12.34
C SER A 233 -13.13 -13.11 -11.79
N VAL A 234 -12.95 -13.00 -10.47
CA VAL A 234 -11.72 -13.42 -9.77
C VAL A 234 -12.01 -14.36 -8.60
N GLU A 235 -11.08 -15.25 -8.31
CA GLU A 235 -11.10 -16.12 -7.12
C GLU A 235 -9.70 -16.30 -6.50
N GLU A 236 -9.65 -16.68 -5.22
CA GLU A 236 -8.45 -16.74 -4.36
C GLU A 236 -7.54 -15.48 -4.42
N PRO A 237 -8.05 -14.26 -4.22
CA PRO A 237 -7.21 -13.07 -4.08
C PRO A 237 -6.43 -13.09 -2.75
N THR A 238 -5.11 -13.25 -2.84
CA THR A 238 -4.16 -13.27 -1.71
C THR A 238 -3.13 -12.15 -1.82
N GLY A 239 -2.33 -11.92 -0.78
CA GLY A 239 -1.23 -10.93 -0.81
C GLY A 239 -0.19 -11.07 -1.94
N PHE A 240 -0.17 -12.17 -2.71
CA PHE A 240 0.78 -12.43 -3.81
C PHE A 240 0.14 -12.88 -5.14
N SER A 241 -1.14 -13.25 -5.17
CA SER A 241 -1.76 -13.92 -6.31
C SER A 241 -3.28 -13.75 -6.40
N VAL A 242 -3.82 -14.02 -7.59
CA VAL A 242 -5.27 -14.18 -7.84
C VAL A 242 -5.48 -15.10 -9.05
N TYR A 243 -6.63 -15.77 -9.16
CA TYR A 243 -7.10 -16.34 -10.43
C TYR A 243 -8.02 -15.35 -11.15
N ALA A 244 -7.75 -15.08 -12.44
CA ALA A 244 -8.64 -14.37 -13.34
C ALA A 244 -9.44 -15.37 -14.20
N ASN A 245 -10.76 -15.32 -14.14
CA ASN A 245 -11.67 -16.30 -14.73
C ASN A 245 -12.57 -15.71 -15.81
N LEU A 246 -12.59 -16.33 -16.98
CA LEU A 246 -13.45 -15.94 -18.09
C LEU A 246 -14.49 -17.02 -18.42
N ALA A 247 -15.75 -16.60 -18.47
CA ALA A 247 -16.89 -17.40 -18.89
C ALA A 247 -17.59 -16.74 -20.10
N PRO A 248 -18.11 -17.50 -21.09
CA PRO A 248 -18.69 -16.96 -22.32
C PRO A 248 -19.79 -15.91 -22.13
N PHE A 249 -20.59 -16.06 -21.07
CA PHE A 249 -21.65 -15.16 -20.66
C PHE A 249 -21.93 -15.31 -19.16
N SER A 250 -22.64 -14.34 -18.56
CA SER A 250 -23.00 -14.38 -17.13
C SER A 250 -23.81 -15.63 -16.77
N GLY A 251 -23.32 -16.40 -15.79
CA GLY A 251 -23.93 -17.67 -15.37
C GLY A 251 -23.52 -18.91 -16.18
N ALA A 252 -22.60 -18.79 -17.13
CA ALA A 252 -21.95 -19.94 -17.77
C ALA A 252 -20.81 -20.52 -16.89
N ASP A 253 -20.44 -21.78 -17.14
CA ASP A 253 -19.23 -22.38 -16.58
C ASP A 253 -17.98 -21.59 -17.02
N THR A 254 -16.98 -21.44 -16.14
CA THR A 254 -15.67 -20.89 -16.50
C THR A 254 -14.96 -21.84 -17.47
N ILE A 255 -14.61 -21.33 -18.66
CA ILE A 255 -13.91 -22.11 -19.70
C ILE A 255 -12.41 -21.81 -19.76
N MET A 256 -11.97 -20.68 -19.21
CA MET A 256 -10.57 -20.29 -19.14
C MET A 256 -10.25 -19.58 -17.82
N SER A 257 -9.17 -20.00 -17.17
CA SER A 257 -8.67 -19.42 -15.91
C SER A 257 -7.18 -19.10 -16.02
N ILE A 258 -6.75 -17.95 -15.53
CA ILE A 258 -5.34 -17.54 -15.48
C ILE A 258 -4.92 -17.36 -14.02
N PRO A 259 -4.10 -18.25 -13.43
CA PRO A 259 -3.38 -17.95 -12.20
C PRO A 259 -2.37 -16.83 -12.45
N VAL A 260 -2.56 -15.69 -11.79
CA VAL A 260 -1.66 -14.54 -11.87
C VAL A 260 -0.92 -14.42 -10.54
N VAL A 261 0.40 -14.65 -10.57
CA VAL A 261 1.28 -14.62 -9.40
C VAL A 261 2.41 -13.62 -9.65
N GLN A 262 2.76 -12.82 -8.65
CA GLN A 262 3.89 -11.89 -8.76
C GLN A 262 5.19 -12.63 -9.10
N GLY A 263 5.90 -12.12 -10.11
CA GLY A 263 7.12 -12.75 -10.62
C GLY A 263 6.91 -14.04 -11.44
N MET A 264 5.70 -14.36 -11.94
CA MET A 264 5.53 -15.57 -12.77
C MET A 264 6.41 -15.57 -14.03
N GLY A 265 7.19 -16.64 -14.24
CA GLY A 265 8.09 -16.77 -15.39
C GLY A 265 7.39 -17.06 -16.72
N PHE A 266 6.27 -17.79 -16.65
CA PHE A 266 5.31 -18.01 -17.72
C PHE A 266 3.99 -17.33 -17.37
N VAL A 267 3.33 -16.69 -18.34
CA VAL A 267 1.88 -16.45 -18.23
C VAL A 267 1.17 -17.74 -18.67
N THR A 268 0.23 -18.23 -17.85
CA THR A 268 -0.39 -19.55 -18.01
C THR A 268 -1.91 -19.45 -18.05
N ALA A 269 -2.54 -19.93 -19.11
CA ALA A 269 -4.00 -20.07 -19.19
C ALA A 269 -4.41 -21.54 -19.13
N LEU A 270 -5.33 -21.86 -18.22
CA LEU A 270 -5.95 -23.17 -18.01
C LEU A 270 -7.29 -23.19 -18.75
N TYR A 271 -7.51 -24.18 -19.61
CA TYR A 271 -8.70 -24.29 -20.45
C TYR A 271 -9.53 -25.54 -20.12
N ASN A 272 -10.86 -25.38 -20.16
CA ASN A 272 -11.85 -26.40 -19.85
C ASN A 272 -12.89 -26.50 -20.99
N LYS A 273 -12.63 -27.39 -21.95
CA LYS A 273 -13.49 -27.72 -23.12
C LYS A 273 -13.72 -26.56 -24.10
N ALA A 274 -12.89 -25.54 -24.07
CA ALA A 274 -12.91 -24.44 -25.02
C ALA A 274 -12.27 -24.81 -26.37
N LYS A 275 -12.36 -23.93 -27.36
CA LYS A 275 -11.50 -23.91 -28.56
C LYS A 275 -10.50 -22.75 -28.43
N PRO A 276 -9.26 -22.99 -27.96
CA PRO A 276 -8.32 -21.92 -27.67
C PRO A 276 -7.97 -21.09 -28.90
N GLN A 277 -7.86 -19.79 -28.72
CA GLN A 277 -7.35 -18.86 -29.71
C GLN A 277 -6.31 -17.97 -29.04
N LEU A 278 -5.12 -17.87 -29.62
CA LEU A 278 -4.16 -16.84 -29.26
C LEU A 278 -4.26 -15.73 -30.30
N ASN A 279 -4.52 -14.50 -29.84
CA ASN A 279 -4.57 -13.33 -30.71
C ASN A 279 -3.33 -12.45 -30.48
N SER A 280 -3.05 -11.52 -31.39
CA SER A 280 -1.99 -10.52 -31.21
C SER A 280 -2.31 -9.20 -31.91
N GLY A 281 -2.27 -8.08 -31.18
CA GLY A 281 -2.32 -6.73 -31.75
C GLY A 281 -0.98 -6.29 -32.35
N THR A 282 0.12 -6.87 -31.87
CA THR A 282 1.47 -6.79 -32.48
C THR A 282 1.57 -7.59 -33.79
N PHE A 283 0.66 -8.54 -34.01
CA PHE A 283 0.66 -9.56 -35.06
C PHE A 283 1.77 -10.63 -34.96
N PHE A 284 1.39 -11.85 -35.28
CA PHE A 284 2.25 -13.03 -35.45
C PHE A 284 2.86 -13.05 -36.85
N ARG A 285 4.19 -13.18 -36.93
CA ARG A 285 4.92 -13.41 -38.18
C ARG A 285 5.10 -14.91 -38.46
N THR A 286 5.42 -15.68 -37.42
CA THR A 286 5.76 -17.10 -37.53
C THR A 286 5.12 -17.95 -36.43
N LEU A 287 4.89 -19.23 -36.75
CA LEU A 287 4.63 -20.29 -35.78
C LEU A 287 5.40 -21.55 -36.20
N GLU A 288 6.42 -21.92 -35.42
CA GLU A 288 7.21 -23.14 -35.63
C GLU A 288 6.88 -24.18 -34.57
N TYR A 289 6.30 -25.33 -34.95
CA TYR A 289 6.26 -26.50 -34.08
C TYR A 289 7.66 -27.12 -33.97
N VAL A 290 8.18 -27.25 -32.75
CA VAL A 290 9.53 -27.76 -32.50
C VAL A 290 9.50 -29.25 -32.16
N GLU A 291 8.96 -29.60 -30.99
CA GLU A 291 8.96 -30.97 -30.48
C GLU A 291 7.95 -31.20 -29.34
N LYS A 292 7.92 -32.43 -28.82
CA LYS A 292 7.14 -32.81 -27.63
C LYS A 292 8.08 -33.05 -26.44
N LEU A 293 8.13 -32.09 -25.52
CA LEU A 293 8.89 -32.15 -24.28
C LEU A 293 8.17 -32.95 -23.19
N ASN A 294 8.96 -33.41 -22.21
CA ASN A 294 8.49 -33.91 -20.91
C ASN A 294 7.43 -35.04 -20.99
N GLY A 295 7.35 -35.73 -22.13
CA GLY A 295 6.37 -36.77 -22.43
C GLY A 295 4.94 -36.27 -22.72
N VAL A 296 4.60 -35.02 -22.40
CA VAL A 296 3.22 -34.48 -22.44
C VAL A 296 3.11 -33.10 -23.11
N THR A 297 4.08 -32.20 -22.94
CA THR A 297 4.03 -30.81 -23.40
C THR A 297 4.48 -30.66 -24.86
N PHE A 298 3.78 -29.87 -25.66
CA PHE A 298 4.11 -29.57 -27.05
C PHE A 298 4.65 -28.15 -27.17
N LYS A 299 5.83 -27.98 -27.77
CA LYS A 299 6.57 -26.71 -27.86
C LYS A 299 6.45 -26.08 -29.24
N TYR A 300 6.25 -24.77 -29.26
CA TYR A 300 6.33 -23.94 -30.46
C TYR A 300 7.17 -22.68 -30.20
N ARG A 301 7.85 -22.17 -31.25
CA ARG A 301 8.40 -20.80 -31.29
C ARG A 301 7.45 -19.87 -32.04
N VAL A 302 7.40 -18.62 -31.62
CA VAL A 302 6.55 -17.57 -32.18
C VAL A 302 7.38 -16.29 -32.32
N THR A 303 7.58 -15.82 -33.56
CA THR A 303 8.10 -14.47 -33.84
C THR A 303 6.91 -13.52 -34.03
N LEU A 304 6.88 -12.40 -33.31
CA LEU A 304 5.94 -11.31 -33.57
C LEU A 304 6.52 -10.30 -34.58
N GLU A 305 5.69 -9.39 -35.11
CA GLU A 305 6.15 -8.42 -36.12
C GLU A 305 7.00 -7.25 -35.55
N ASP A 306 7.10 -7.13 -34.22
CA ASP A 306 8.07 -6.27 -33.53
C ASP A 306 9.45 -6.92 -33.34
N ASP A 307 9.73 -8.00 -34.07
CA ASP A 307 10.91 -8.87 -33.96
C ASP A 307 11.06 -9.56 -32.59
N SER A 308 10.05 -9.52 -31.70
CA SER A 308 10.13 -10.21 -30.40
C SER A 308 9.87 -11.72 -30.52
N GLU A 309 10.74 -12.49 -29.88
CA GLU A 309 10.70 -13.95 -29.84
C GLU A 309 9.99 -14.45 -28.57
N TRP A 310 8.98 -15.30 -28.77
CA TRP A 310 8.16 -15.90 -27.73
C TRP A 310 8.14 -17.43 -27.85
N LEU A 311 7.95 -18.10 -26.72
CA LEU A 311 7.83 -19.55 -26.63
C LEU A 311 6.43 -19.91 -26.15
N LEU A 312 5.80 -20.88 -26.81
CA LEU A 312 4.44 -21.36 -26.52
C LEU A 312 4.51 -22.85 -26.16
N TYR A 313 4.00 -23.21 -24.98
CA TYR A 313 3.98 -24.57 -24.48
C TYR A 313 2.53 -25.01 -24.18
N ALA A 314 2.02 -25.97 -24.96
CA ALA A 314 0.68 -26.53 -24.76
C ALA A 314 0.75 -27.90 -24.08
N THR A 315 0.08 -28.06 -22.93
CA THR A 315 0.06 -29.30 -22.14
C THR A 315 -1.38 -29.79 -21.91
N PRO A 316 -1.85 -30.79 -22.67
CA PRO A 316 -3.23 -31.29 -22.58
C PRO A 316 -3.45 -32.24 -21.38
N VAL A 317 -4.72 -32.40 -21.00
CA VAL A 317 -5.18 -33.41 -20.04
C VAL A 317 -5.74 -34.63 -20.78
N ALA A 318 -5.26 -35.82 -20.40
CA ALA A 318 -5.60 -37.09 -21.05
C ALA A 318 -5.32 -37.08 -22.57
N SER A 319 -6.17 -37.73 -23.38
CA SER A 319 -6.02 -37.82 -24.85
C SER A 319 -6.79 -36.74 -25.61
N LEU A 320 -7.20 -35.65 -24.93
CA LEU A 320 -7.92 -34.52 -25.55
C LEU A 320 -6.91 -33.41 -25.87
N GLY A 321 -6.19 -33.62 -26.97
CA GLY A 321 -5.06 -32.80 -27.42
C GLY A 321 -3.71 -33.54 -27.30
N ALA A 322 -2.66 -33.13 -28.00
CA ALA A 322 -2.61 -32.06 -29.01
C ALA A 322 -2.64 -32.60 -30.44
N VAL A 323 -3.26 -31.83 -31.31
CA VAL A 323 -3.08 -31.77 -32.77
C VAL A 323 -2.68 -30.29 -33.07
N PRO A 324 -2.20 -29.92 -34.27
CA PRO A 324 -1.44 -28.67 -34.43
C PRO A 324 -2.24 -27.43 -34.02
N PHE A 325 -1.53 -26.45 -33.46
CA PHE A 325 -1.98 -25.06 -33.52
C PHE A 325 -1.66 -24.55 -34.92
N ASP A 326 -2.66 -23.97 -35.57
CA ASP A 326 -2.55 -23.44 -36.94
C ASP A 326 -2.54 -21.92 -36.91
N LEU A 327 -1.58 -21.31 -37.62
CA LEU A 327 -1.48 -19.86 -37.82
C LEU A 327 -2.45 -19.48 -38.95
N VAL A 328 -3.66 -19.08 -38.57
CA VAL A 328 -4.78 -18.84 -39.49
C VAL A 328 -4.52 -17.62 -40.37
N ASP A 329 -4.04 -16.56 -39.74
CA ASP A 329 -3.58 -15.31 -40.35
C ASP A 329 -2.55 -14.64 -39.41
N SER A 330 -2.19 -13.38 -39.66
CA SER A 330 -1.22 -12.66 -38.81
C SER A 330 -1.79 -12.20 -37.46
N ALA A 331 -3.09 -12.30 -37.22
CA ALA A 331 -3.74 -11.90 -35.97
C ALA A 331 -4.15 -13.09 -35.08
N ILE A 332 -4.32 -14.29 -35.64
CA ILE A 332 -4.88 -15.47 -34.93
C ILE A 332 -4.05 -16.75 -35.12
N ILE A 333 -3.66 -17.35 -33.99
CA ILE A 333 -3.24 -18.76 -33.88
C ILE A 333 -4.39 -19.54 -33.23
N GLU A 334 -4.90 -20.56 -33.91
CA GLU A 334 -6.06 -21.34 -33.45
C GLU A 334 -5.66 -22.75 -32.97
N GLY A 335 -6.26 -23.18 -31.85
CA GLY A 335 -6.10 -24.50 -31.25
C GLY A 335 -7.28 -25.46 -31.50
N PRO A 336 -7.16 -26.72 -31.06
CA PRO A 336 -8.19 -27.74 -31.27
C PRO A 336 -9.47 -27.47 -30.45
N GLU A 337 -10.62 -27.84 -31.01
CA GLU A 337 -11.92 -27.82 -30.32
C GLU A 337 -11.93 -28.72 -29.07
N ASN A 338 -12.69 -28.33 -28.05
CA ASN A 338 -12.87 -29.08 -26.80
C ASN A 338 -11.54 -29.36 -26.06
N PHE A 339 -10.56 -28.47 -26.18
CA PHE A 339 -9.27 -28.59 -25.48
C PHE A 339 -9.47 -28.55 -23.96
N ILE A 340 -8.82 -29.47 -23.26
CA ILE A 340 -8.68 -29.45 -21.80
C ILE A 340 -7.18 -29.53 -21.52
N GLY A 341 -6.62 -28.51 -20.88
CA GLY A 341 -5.18 -28.36 -20.80
C GLY A 341 -4.74 -26.96 -20.42
N MET A 342 -3.44 -26.77 -20.27
CA MET A 342 -2.83 -25.44 -20.10
C MET A 342 -2.07 -25.02 -21.35
N ILE A 343 -2.08 -23.73 -21.63
CA ILE A 343 -1.19 -23.08 -22.60
C ILE A 343 -0.35 -22.06 -21.81
N GLN A 344 0.96 -22.12 -21.96
CA GLN A 344 1.90 -21.19 -21.35
C GLN A 344 2.60 -20.38 -22.44
N VAL A 345 2.82 -19.08 -22.19
CA VAL A 345 3.68 -18.24 -23.03
C VAL A 345 4.74 -17.52 -22.20
N ALA A 346 5.90 -17.29 -22.80
CA ALA A 346 6.95 -16.45 -22.24
C ALA A 346 7.78 -15.77 -23.34
N LYS A 347 8.25 -14.54 -23.07
CA LYS A 347 9.16 -13.80 -23.96
C LYS A 347 10.60 -14.27 -23.74
N ASN A 348 11.35 -14.52 -24.81
CA ASN A 348 12.68 -15.13 -24.74
C ASN A 348 13.79 -14.25 -25.34
N PRO A 349 14.25 -13.20 -24.64
CA PRO A 349 15.39 -12.37 -25.09
C PRO A 349 16.73 -13.12 -24.99
N ALA A 350 16.82 -14.17 -24.17
CA ALA A 350 18.05 -14.94 -23.93
C ALA A 350 18.31 -16.04 -24.98
N ASN A 351 17.60 -16.03 -26.12
CA ASN A 351 17.83 -16.92 -27.25
C ASN A 351 17.89 -18.40 -26.79
N SER A 352 18.93 -19.16 -27.15
CA SER A 352 19.02 -20.58 -26.85
C SER A 352 19.32 -20.92 -25.38
N SER A 353 19.87 -20.02 -24.56
CA SER A 353 20.03 -20.29 -23.12
C SER A 353 18.73 -20.07 -22.35
N GLY A 354 17.96 -19.03 -22.71
CA GLY A 354 16.60 -18.84 -22.21
C GLY A 354 15.65 -19.95 -22.65
N GLU A 355 15.71 -20.36 -23.92
CA GLU A 355 14.90 -21.47 -24.45
C GLU A 355 15.16 -22.78 -23.68
N ALA A 356 16.41 -23.10 -23.38
CA ALA A 356 16.77 -24.30 -22.61
C ALA A 356 16.24 -24.25 -21.16
N VAL A 357 16.18 -23.07 -20.54
CA VAL A 357 15.58 -22.88 -19.20
C VAL A 357 14.07 -23.10 -19.27
N TYR A 358 13.39 -22.45 -20.23
CA TYR A 358 11.95 -22.58 -20.39
C TYR A 358 11.55 -24.02 -20.75
N ASP A 359 12.30 -24.72 -21.61
CA ASP A 359 12.09 -26.15 -21.91
C ASP A 359 12.20 -27.05 -20.66
N SER A 360 13.16 -26.74 -19.77
CA SER A 360 13.41 -27.51 -18.55
C SER A 360 12.34 -27.30 -17.47
N THR A 361 11.56 -26.22 -17.58
CA THR A 361 10.55 -25.81 -16.59
C THR A 361 9.11 -25.85 -17.12
N CYS A 362 8.91 -25.96 -18.44
CA CYS A 362 7.59 -25.92 -19.07
C CYS A 362 6.68 -27.07 -18.61
N GLY A 363 5.40 -26.75 -18.46
CA GLY A 363 4.38 -27.59 -17.86
C GLY A 363 4.19 -27.35 -16.37
N ALA A 364 5.08 -26.65 -15.67
CA ALA A 364 4.86 -26.19 -14.29
C ALA A 364 4.47 -24.70 -14.26
N TYR A 365 3.60 -24.32 -13.32
CA TYR A 365 3.20 -22.93 -13.09
C TYR A 365 2.97 -22.64 -11.61
N ALA A 366 3.19 -21.39 -11.20
CA ALA A 366 2.82 -20.92 -9.87
C ALA A 366 1.31 -20.66 -9.85
N ALA A 367 0.62 -21.26 -8.87
CA ALA A 367 -0.81 -21.05 -8.60
C ALA A 367 -1.02 -19.95 -7.54
N GLY A 368 -0.06 -19.78 -6.63
CA GLY A 368 -0.07 -18.76 -5.60
C GLY A 368 1.26 -18.74 -4.83
N ALA A 369 1.34 -17.96 -3.75
CA ALA A 369 2.53 -17.95 -2.89
C ALA A 369 2.19 -17.71 -1.41
N GLY A 370 3.10 -18.17 -0.54
CA GLY A 370 3.12 -17.84 0.89
C GLY A 370 4.52 -17.42 1.33
N ILE A 371 4.63 -16.80 2.50
CA ILE A 371 5.91 -16.27 3.02
C ILE A 371 6.24 -16.82 4.41
N SER A 372 7.52 -17.04 4.64
CA SER A 372 8.10 -17.29 5.97
C SER A 372 9.34 -16.43 6.16
N GLY A 373 9.69 -16.08 7.39
CA GLY A 373 10.92 -15.35 7.67
C GLY A 373 11.42 -15.53 9.10
N SER A 374 12.71 -15.31 9.31
CA SER A 374 13.38 -15.52 10.59
C SER A 374 14.35 -14.38 10.89
N VAL A 375 14.63 -14.14 12.17
CA VAL A 375 15.57 -13.12 12.65
C VAL A 375 16.45 -13.72 13.74
N ASP A 376 17.77 -13.58 13.59
CA ASP A 376 18.78 -13.93 14.60
C ASP A 376 19.77 -12.76 14.74
N GLY A 377 19.66 -12.01 15.84
CA GLY A 377 20.41 -10.79 16.06
C GLY A 377 20.18 -9.75 14.95
N SER A 378 21.26 -9.30 14.31
CA SER A 378 21.21 -8.34 13.20
C SER A 378 20.97 -8.98 11.83
N VAL A 379 20.78 -10.29 11.73
CA VAL A 379 20.56 -10.99 10.45
C VAL A 379 19.12 -11.46 10.36
N GLY A 380 18.47 -11.17 9.23
CA GLY A 380 17.14 -11.64 8.91
C GLY A 380 17.09 -12.38 7.59
N SER A 381 16.10 -13.24 7.43
CA SER A 381 15.80 -13.89 6.15
C SER A 381 14.31 -13.94 5.91
N TYR A 382 13.91 -13.91 4.63
CA TYR A 382 12.55 -14.16 4.19
C TYR A 382 12.56 -15.00 2.93
N THR A 383 11.60 -15.93 2.85
CA THR A 383 11.43 -16.86 1.74
C THR A 383 10.01 -16.75 1.23
N ILE A 384 9.87 -16.44 -0.06
CA ILE A 384 8.61 -16.61 -0.80
C ILE A 384 8.59 -18.06 -1.30
N HIS A 385 7.59 -18.82 -0.92
CA HIS A 385 7.36 -20.20 -1.36
C HIS A 385 6.16 -20.24 -2.30
N TYR A 386 6.31 -20.84 -3.48
CA TYR A 386 5.25 -20.86 -4.49
C TYR A 386 4.45 -22.16 -4.44
N THR A 387 3.12 -22.04 -4.47
CA THR A 387 2.23 -23.18 -4.72
C THR A 387 2.38 -23.58 -6.18
N LYS A 388 2.81 -24.82 -6.46
CA LYS A 388 3.17 -25.28 -7.80
C LYS A 388 2.19 -26.31 -8.35
N ASN A 389 1.59 -25.99 -9.50
CA ASN A 389 0.66 -26.84 -10.21
C ASN A 389 1.17 -27.25 -11.61
N GLY A 390 0.46 -28.16 -12.27
CA GLY A 390 0.83 -28.72 -13.57
C GLY A 390 1.69 -30.00 -13.48
N VAL A 391 2.78 -30.02 -14.24
CA VAL A 391 3.74 -31.14 -14.36
C VAL A 391 4.66 -31.13 -13.13
N GLN A 392 4.21 -31.80 -12.06
CA GLN A 392 4.80 -31.77 -10.71
C GLN A 392 6.31 -32.07 -10.58
N ASN A 393 6.92 -32.76 -11.54
CA ASN A 393 8.37 -33.01 -11.58
C ASN A 393 9.20 -31.81 -12.09
N GLN A 394 8.55 -30.84 -12.74
CA GLN A 394 8.95 -29.46 -13.02
C GLN A 394 9.44 -28.66 -11.81
N THR A 395 10.59 -27.98 -11.85
CA THR A 395 10.83 -26.79 -11.01
C THR A 395 10.20 -25.57 -11.68
N LEU A 396 9.70 -24.61 -10.90
CA LEU A 396 9.27 -23.32 -11.44
C LEU A 396 10.42 -22.49 -12.01
N VAL A 397 10.11 -21.63 -12.97
CA VAL A 397 10.91 -20.45 -13.32
C VAL A 397 10.13 -19.21 -12.89
N MET A 398 10.77 -18.37 -12.07
CA MET A 398 10.16 -17.17 -11.46
C MET A 398 11.11 -15.98 -11.57
N PHE A 399 10.57 -14.81 -11.90
CA PHE A 399 11.29 -13.54 -11.92
C PHE A 399 11.38 -12.91 -10.53
N ALA A 400 12.54 -12.32 -10.24
CA ALA A 400 12.78 -11.52 -9.05
C ALA A 400 13.22 -10.09 -9.42
N LEU A 401 12.81 -9.12 -8.61
CA LEU A 401 13.17 -7.70 -8.79
C LEU A 401 14.60 -7.42 -8.27
N PRO A 402 15.27 -6.34 -8.72
CA PRO A 402 16.66 -6.04 -8.34
C PRO A 402 16.98 -6.07 -6.83
N HIS A 403 16.11 -5.55 -5.96
CA HIS A 403 16.35 -5.58 -4.52
C HIS A 403 16.34 -7.01 -3.92
N GLN A 404 15.57 -7.93 -4.51
CA GLN A 404 15.61 -9.35 -4.14
C GLN A 404 16.89 -10.00 -4.66
N VAL A 405 17.26 -9.75 -5.92
CA VAL A 405 18.48 -10.29 -6.56
C VAL A 405 19.76 -9.87 -5.82
N GLU A 406 19.78 -8.66 -5.25
CA GLU A 406 20.83 -8.22 -4.33
C GLU A 406 20.87 -9.05 -3.04
N SER A 407 19.73 -9.25 -2.38
CA SER A 407 19.63 -9.89 -1.06
C SER A 407 19.57 -11.42 -1.11
N PHE A 408 19.55 -12.06 -2.29
CA PHE A 408 19.54 -13.52 -2.44
C PHE A 408 20.57 -14.25 -1.57
N SER A 409 20.09 -15.28 -0.87
CA SER A 409 20.93 -16.34 -0.31
C SER A 409 21.79 -17.02 -1.39
N ASP A 410 22.92 -17.61 -1.02
CA ASP A 410 23.82 -18.31 -1.97
C ASP A 410 23.08 -19.39 -2.80
N GLN A 411 22.14 -20.10 -2.18
CA GLN A 411 21.35 -21.14 -2.86
C GLN A 411 20.39 -20.56 -3.91
N THR A 412 19.72 -19.44 -3.61
CA THR A 412 18.84 -18.74 -4.56
C THR A 412 19.67 -18.06 -5.66
N ARG A 413 20.83 -17.48 -5.31
CA ARG A 413 21.78 -16.86 -6.24
C ARG A 413 22.38 -17.88 -7.22
N ALA A 414 22.59 -19.12 -6.78
CA ALA A 414 23.04 -20.23 -7.65
C ALA A 414 21.97 -20.72 -8.65
N ALA A 415 20.70 -20.34 -8.48
CA ALA A 415 19.59 -20.68 -9.37
C ALA A 415 19.22 -19.57 -10.37
N LEU A 416 19.96 -18.46 -10.39
CA LEU A 416 19.82 -17.39 -11.39
C LEU A 416 20.12 -17.88 -12.81
N THR A 417 19.45 -17.27 -13.78
CA THR A 417 19.59 -17.58 -15.21
C THR A 417 19.99 -16.35 -16.04
N ASP A 418 20.31 -16.56 -17.32
CA ASP A 418 20.57 -15.48 -18.28
C ASP A 418 19.30 -14.69 -18.66
N ILE A 419 18.10 -15.19 -18.34
CA ILE A 419 16.85 -14.52 -18.70
C ILE A 419 16.71 -13.24 -17.83
N SER A 420 16.52 -12.13 -18.53
CA SER A 420 16.33 -10.81 -17.96
C SER A 420 15.25 -10.10 -18.76
N LEU A 421 14.23 -9.57 -18.09
CA LEU A 421 13.14 -8.82 -18.71
C LEU A 421 13.00 -7.46 -18.02
N SER A 422 12.73 -6.42 -18.78
CA SER A 422 12.48 -5.08 -18.26
C SER A 422 11.15 -5.04 -17.50
N THR A 423 11.13 -4.33 -16.39
CA THR A 423 9.92 -3.78 -15.78
C THR A 423 9.88 -2.28 -16.09
N VAL A 424 8.70 -1.67 -16.02
CA VAL A 424 8.59 -0.22 -16.27
C VAL A 424 9.28 0.57 -15.15
N THR A 425 8.93 0.35 -13.88
CA THR A 425 9.36 1.21 -12.75
C THR A 425 10.34 0.57 -11.77
N LYS A 426 10.71 -0.70 -11.94
CA LYS A 426 11.55 -1.49 -11.00
C LYS A 426 12.86 -2.02 -11.61
N GLY A 427 13.29 -1.50 -12.76
CA GLY A 427 14.50 -1.95 -13.47
C GLY A 427 14.32 -3.31 -14.16
N TYR A 428 15.40 -4.08 -14.31
CA TYR A 428 15.35 -5.40 -14.95
C TYR A 428 15.10 -6.51 -13.93
N ALA A 429 14.02 -7.28 -14.12
CA ALA A 429 13.74 -8.49 -13.37
C ALA A 429 14.56 -9.67 -13.94
N ARG A 430 15.04 -10.57 -13.08
CA ARG A 430 15.88 -11.72 -13.44
C ARG A 430 15.20 -13.04 -13.10
N ALA A 431 15.21 -13.99 -14.02
CA ALA A 431 14.58 -15.29 -13.78
C ALA A 431 15.48 -16.24 -13.00
N VAL A 432 14.86 -16.98 -12.08
CA VAL A 432 15.44 -17.97 -11.17
C VAL A 432 14.68 -19.28 -11.34
N VAL A 433 15.38 -20.42 -11.40
CA VAL A 433 14.74 -21.75 -11.45
C VAL A 433 14.62 -22.31 -10.02
N ALA A 434 13.54 -21.96 -9.33
CA ALA A 434 13.29 -22.41 -7.97
C ALA A 434 11.80 -22.38 -7.59
N ASP A 435 11.36 -23.37 -6.81
CA ASP A 435 10.01 -23.41 -6.21
C ASP A 435 9.88 -22.47 -4.97
N SER A 436 10.99 -21.94 -4.48
CA SER A 436 11.03 -20.88 -3.46
C SER A 436 12.29 -20.01 -3.58
N ILE A 437 12.15 -18.73 -3.23
CA ILE A 437 13.20 -17.70 -3.37
C ILE A 437 13.48 -17.12 -1.98
N THR A 438 14.73 -17.23 -1.52
CA THR A 438 15.16 -16.80 -0.17
C THR A 438 16.13 -15.63 -0.24
N MET A 439 15.71 -14.53 0.38
CA MET A 439 16.47 -13.30 0.59
C MET A 439 16.99 -13.26 2.03
N VAL A 440 18.14 -12.59 2.23
CA VAL A 440 18.84 -12.46 3.50
C VAL A 440 19.31 -11.01 3.67
N GLU A 441 18.86 -10.36 4.74
CA GLU A 441 19.30 -9.03 5.13
C GLU A 441 20.30 -9.14 6.28
N GLN A 442 21.53 -8.65 6.05
CA GLN A 442 22.67 -8.84 6.97
C GLN A 442 22.77 -7.76 8.06
N ASP A 443 22.03 -6.67 7.89
CA ASP A 443 22.12 -5.46 8.72
C ASP A 443 20.72 -4.97 9.12
N LEU A 444 20.01 -5.77 9.92
CA LEU A 444 18.74 -5.37 10.49
C LEU A 444 18.94 -4.20 11.47
N PRO A 445 18.06 -3.17 11.47
CA PRO A 445 18.19 -1.93 12.23
C PRO A 445 17.89 -2.08 13.74
N THR A 446 18.30 -3.20 14.35
CA THR A 446 18.00 -3.61 15.73
C THR A 446 18.37 -2.58 16.80
N THR A 447 19.39 -1.74 16.56
CA THR A 447 19.83 -0.69 17.50
C THR A 447 19.12 0.66 17.35
N ILE A 448 18.21 0.80 16.37
CA ILE A 448 17.29 1.95 16.26
C ILE A 448 16.20 1.81 17.34
N ASP A 449 15.95 2.90 18.06
CA ASP A 449 14.96 3.04 19.14
C ASP A 449 14.28 4.42 18.98
N PHE A 450 13.61 4.96 20.00
CA PHE A 450 13.03 6.31 19.99
C PHE A 450 14.07 7.46 19.90
N ALA A 451 15.32 7.21 20.30
CA ALA A 451 16.39 8.21 20.29
C ALA A 451 16.97 8.42 18.87
N PRO A 452 17.48 9.62 18.55
CA PRO A 452 18.23 9.86 17.30
C PRO A 452 19.36 8.83 17.12
N TRP A 453 19.45 8.22 15.94
CA TRP A 453 20.34 7.10 15.67
C TRP A 453 21.45 7.50 14.70
N ILE A 454 22.69 7.14 15.06
CA ILE A 454 23.90 7.45 14.31
C ILE A 454 24.41 6.15 13.66
N PRO A 455 24.51 6.05 12.32
CA PRO A 455 25.10 4.92 11.62
C PRO A 455 26.57 4.69 12.00
N ALA A 456 27.10 3.49 11.76
CA ALA A 456 28.53 3.20 11.94
C ALA A 456 29.41 4.13 11.08
N SER A 457 30.39 4.78 11.70
CA SER A 457 31.17 5.86 11.09
C SER A 457 32.24 5.41 10.07
N ASP A 458 32.44 4.10 9.93
CA ASP A 458 33.25 3.48 8.88
C ASP A 458 32.43 3.05 7.65
N GLY A 459 31.11 3.28 7.66
CA GLY A 459 30.18 2.76 6.65
C GLY A 459 29.91 1.26 6.78
N GLY A 460 30.28 0.65 7.91
CA GLY A 460 29.92 -0.71 8.28
C GLY A 460 28.45 -0.84 8.71
N SER A 461 28.07 -2.07 9.05
CA SER A 461 26.70 -2.38 9.45
C SER A 461 26.34 -1.87 10.84
N GLY A 462 25.08 -1.47 11.00
CA GLY A 462 24.51 -1.00 12.26
C GLY A 462 24.93 0.43 12.64
N GLY A 463 24.89 0.70 13.94
CA GLY A 463 25.00 2.04 14.50
C GLY A 463 24.48 2.08 15.95
N GLY A 464 24.29 3.28 16.50
CA GLY A 464 23.85 3.45 17.89
C GLY A 464 22.96 4.67 18.10
N SER A 465 21.99 4.51 18.99
CA SER A 465 21.20 5.62 19.55
C SER A 465 22.09 6.59 20.33
N ASN A 466 21.96 7.91 20.10
CA ASN A 466 22.61 8.93 20.91
C ASN A 466 21.59 9.78 21.69
N THR A 467 21.73 9.79 23.02
CA THR A 467 20.91 10.61 23.94
C THR A 467 21.70 11.74 24.60
N ASN A 468 22.97 11.92 24.26
CA ASN A 468 23.85 12.90 24.91
C ASN A 468 23.66 14.29 24.28
N LEU A 469 23.00 15.19 25.03
CA LEU A 469 22.85 16.60 24.68
C LEU A 469 23.70 17.47 25.62
N GLY A 470 24.39 18.47 25.08
CA GLY A 470 25.06 19.48 25.90
C GLY A 470 24.06 20.36 26.66
N ALA A 471 24.44 20.88 27.84
CA ALA A 471 23.53 21.61 28.73
C ALA A 471 22.81 22.81 28.06
N ILE A 472 23.46 23.50 27.11
CA ILE A 472 22.86 24.58 26.31
C ILE A 472 21.71 24.03 25.44
N ALA A 473 21.91 22.87 24.80
CA ALA A 473 20.88 22.21 24.00
C ALA A 473 19.73 21.70 24.88
N MET A 474 20.03 21.06 26.02
CA MET A 474 18.99 20.64 26.99
C MET A 474 18.11 21.81 27.45
N ALA A 475 18.71 22.99 27.68
CA ALA A 475 17.98 24.20 28.05
C ALA A 475 17.21 24.86 26.89
N ALA A 476 17.71 24.76 25.64
CA ALA A 476 16.96 25.18 24.45
C ALA A 476 15.74 24.29 24.21
N VAL A 477 15.95 22.97 24.20
CA VAL A 477 14.92 21.92 24.07
C VAL A 477 13.87 22.03 25.18
N SER A 478 14.28 22.26 26.44
CA SER A 478 13.33 22.44 27.55
C SER A 478 12.46 23.69 27.40
N ARG A 479 12.99 24.80 26.86
CA ARG A 479 12.22 26.02 26.62
C ARG A 479 11.27 25.89 25.44
N ALA A 480 11.70 25.23 24.36
CA ALA A 480 10.82 24.91 23.24
C ALA A 480 9.65 24.02 23.70
N GLY A 481 9.95 22.92 24.39
CA GLY A 481 8.94 21.96 24.82
C GLY A 481 7.97 22.52 25.86
N ALA A 482 8.41 23.45 26.71
CA ALA A 482 7.51 24.15 27.62
C ALA A 482 6.47 25.01 26.88
N LEU A 483 6.82 25.59 25.73
CA LEU A 483 5.89 26.36 24.89
C LEU A 483 5.01 25.41 24.06
N GLU A 484 5.61 24.46 23.34
CA GLU A 484 4.89 23.55 22.44
C GLU A 484 3.91 22.62 23.20
N LEU A 485 4.20 22.23 24.46
CA LEU A 485 3.23 21.50 25.28
C LEU A 485 2.08 22.36 25.82
N ASN A 486 2.17 23.69 25.74
CA ASN A 486 1.09 24.59 26.15
C ASN A 486 0.19 25.04 24.99
N GLU A 487 0.45 24.55 23.77
CA GLU A 487 -0.49 24.69 22.66
C GLU A 487 -1.81 23.97 22.94
N ASP A 488 -2.86 24.32 22.19
CA ASP A 488 -4.11 23.55 22.19
C ASP A 488 -3.89 22.19 21.52
N PHE A 489 -4.19 21.11 22.25
CA PHE A 489 -4.12 19.74 21.75
C PHE A 489 -5.41 19.36 21.02
N ASP A 490 -6.60 19.66 21.56
CA ASP A 490 -7.88 19.25 20.97
C ASP A 490 -8.06 19.91 19.59
N HIS A 491 -7.71 21.20 19.46
CA HIS A 491 -7.73 21.90 18.18
C HIS A 491 -6.74 21.33 17.13
N GLN A 492 -5.62 20.71 17.56
CA GLN A 492 -4.62 20.13 16.65
C GLN A 492 -4.77 18.62 16.44
N THR A 493 -5.50 17.89 17.30
CA THR A 493 -5.62 16.42 17.23
C THR A 493 -7.04 15.90 17.12
N ARG A 494 -8.10 16.68 17.35
CA ARG A 494 -9.49 16.22 17.28
C ARG A 494 -10.15 16.54 15.93
N LEU A 495 -9.52 16.09 14.85
CA LEU A 495 -9.87 16.53 13.50
C LEU A 495 -10.82 15.55 12.80
N ASN A 496 -11.42 16.01 11.70
CA ASN A 496 -12.17 15.20 10.76
C ASN A 496 -11.25 14.44 9.76
N SER A 497 -10.03 14.12 10.18
CA SER A 497 -9.04 13.39 9.39
C SER A 497 -8.14 12.57 10.30
N MET A 498 -7.97 11.28 10.01
CA MET A 498 -7.02 10.43 10.70
C MET A 498 -5.58 10.87 10.41
N TYR A 499 -5.27 11.29 9.17
CA TYR A 499 -3.93 11.76 8.78
C TYR A 499 -3.43 12.92 9.66
N TYR A 500 -4.12 14.07 9.61
CA TYR A 500 -3.68 15.26 10.34
C TYR A 500 -3.75 15.05 11.87
N SER A 501 -4.73 14.27 12.37
CA SER A 501 -4.83 13.97 13.81
C SER A 501 -3.66 13.12 14.29
N GLY A 502 -3.27 12.11 13.49
CA GLY A 502 -2.10 11.28 13.75
C GLY A 502 -0.81 12.12 13.78
N LYS A 503 -0.63 13.02 12.81
CA LYS A 503 0.50 13.96 12.78
C LYS A 503 0.58 14.83 14.04
N GLY A 504 -0.54 15.42 14.48
CA GLY A 504 -0.59 16.21 15.72
C GLY A 504 -0.29 15.39 16.97
N LEU A 505 -0.85 14.17 17.08
CA LEU A 505 -0.56 13.25 18.19
C LEU A 505 0.92 12.86 18.25
N ALA A 506 1.52 12.56 17.10
CA ALA A 506 2.94 12.22 17.00
C ALA A 506 3.86 13.41 17.28
N LYS A 507 3.51 14.63 16.86
CA LYS A 507 4.19 15.88 17.25
C LYS A 507 4.32 15.95 18.78
N PHE A 508 3.21 15.83 19.51
CA PHE A 508 3.21 15.92 20.97
C PHE A 508 3.91 14.75 21.66
N ALA A 509 3.75 13.52 21.16
CA ALA A 509 4.52 12.36 21.64
C ALA A 509 6.03 12.57 21.50
N GLY A 510 6.50 13.09 20.36
CA GLY A 510 7.90 13.43 20.12
C GLY A 510 8.44 14.49 21.09
N ILE A 511 7.66 15.54 21.37
CA ILE A 511 8.00 16.57 22.37
C ILE A 511 8.16 15.95 23.76
N ILE A 512 7.20 15.13 24.20
CA ILE A 512 7.19 14.53 25.55
C ILE A 512 8.35 13.53 25.71
N TYR A 513 8.56 12.65 24.73
CA TYR A 513 9.70 11.74 24.71
C TYR A 513 11.02 12.51 24.81
N THR A 514 11.16 13.59 24.04
CA THR A 514 12.37 14.42 24.02
C THR A 514 12.62 15.06 25.38
N LEU A 515 11.59 15.63 26.01
CA LEU A 515 11.72 16.23 27.34
C LEU A 515 12.12 15.22 28.41
N GLN A 516 11.52 14.03 28.41
CA GLN A 516 11.86 12.95 29.34
C GLN A 516 13.28 12.41 29.12
N SER A 517 13.60 12.02 27.89
CA SER A 517 14.73 11.13 27.56
C SER A 517 15.99 11.87 27.14
N LEU A 518 15.86 13.08 26.58
CA LEU A 518 16.98 13.84 26.00
C LEU A 518 17.27 15.13 26.80
N ALA A 519 16.23 15.83 27.28
CA ALA A 519 16.38 17.02 28.11
C ALA A 519 16.30 16.76 29.63
N GLN A 520 15.93 15.54 30.04
CA GLN A 520 15.80 15.10 31.45
C GLN A 520 14.78 15.90 32.29
N ASN A 521 13.86 16.62 31.64
CA ASN A 521 12.83 17.44 32.27
C ASN A 521 11.54 16.63 32.52
N THR A 522 11.64 15.69 33.47
CA THR A 522 10.58 14.68 33.71
C THR A 522 9.26 15.25 34.22
N GLU A 523 9.29 16.33 35.02
CA GLU A 523 8.07 16.95 35.59
C GLU A 523 7.22 17.67 34.52
N LEU A 524 7.88 18.24 33.51
CA LEU A 524 7.21 18.83 32.34
C LEU A 524 6.75 17.75 31.35
N ALA A 525 7.54 16.71 31.14
CA ALA A 525 7.13 15.55 30.33
C ALA A 525 5.89 14.85 30.94
N ALA A 526 5.84 14.70 32.26
CA ALA A 526 4.67 14.18 32.96
C ALA A 526 3.42 15.06 32.75
N ALA A 527 3.57 16.39 32.78
CA ALA A 527 2.48 17.32 32.51
C ALA A 527 1.94 17.21 31.07
N GLY A 528 2.85 17.06 30.09
CA GLY A 528 2.47 16.82 28.69
C GLY A 528 1.80 15.47 28.46
N LEU A 529 2.25 14.40 29.16
CA LEU A 529 1.70 13.06 29.00
C LEU A 529 0.22 12.96 29.41
N VAL A 530 -0.22 13.75 30.40
CA VAL A 530 -1.65 13.85 30.75
C VAL A 530 -2.45 14.37 29.55
N LYS A 531 -2.07 15.52 28.99
CA LYS A 531 -2.73 16.09 27.80
C LYS A 531 -2.71 15.13 26.59
N LEU A 532 -1.62 14.39 26.40
CA LEU A 532 -1.52 13.42 25.30
C LEU A 532 -2.43 12.20 25.51
N LYS A 533 -2.53 11.66 26.74
CA LYS A 533 -3.50 10.59 27.05
C LYS A 533 -4.92 11.06 26.78
N ASP A 534 -5.31 12.23 27.28
CA ASP A 534 -6.65 12.80 27.07
C ASP A 534 -6.98 12.95 25.58
N ALA A 535 -6.04 13.49 24.79
CA ALA A 535 -6.17 13.63 23.33
C ALA A 535 -6.27 12.26 22.61
N PHE A 536 -5.50 11.25 23.05
CA PHE A 536 -5.52 9.91 22.45
C PHE A 536 -6.80 9.13 22.83
N HIS A 537 -7.34 9.33 24.04
CA HIS A 537 -8.59 8.72 24.47
C HIS A 537 -9.80 9.15 23.61
N VAL A 538 -9.75 10.30 22.92
CA VAL A 538 -10.77 10.68 21.92
C VAL A 538 -10.93 9.58 20.87
N PHE A 539 -9.81 9.00 20.41
CA PHE A 539 -9.76 7.98 19.37
C PHE A 539 -10.02 6.57 19.90
N VAL A 540 -9.45 6.21 21.06
CA VAL A 540 -9.72 4.92 21.72
C VAL A 540 -11.20 4.77 22.05
N ASN A 541 -11.88 5.84 22.48
CA ASN A 541 -13.32 5.86 22.72
C ASN A 541 -14.16 6.05 21.45
N ASN A 542 -13.52 6.28 20.29
CA ASN A 542 -14.15 6.47 18.98
C ASN A 542 -15.09 7.70 18.92
N THR A 543 -14.61 8.85 19.39
CA THR A 543 -15.36 10.11 19.58
C THR A 543 -14.79 11.32 18.82
N GLN A 544 -13.88 11.08 17.88
CA GLN A 544 -13.40 12.05 16.89
C GLN A 544 -14.52 12.39 15.86
N PRO A 545 -14.48 13.57 15.19
CA PRO A 545 -15.55 14.03 14.29
C PRO A 545 -16.00 13.03 13.20
N PHE A 546 -15.07 12.25 12.64
CA PHE A 546 -15.34 11.09 11.79
C PHE A 546 -14.87 9.82 12.54
N PRO A 547 -15.73 9.16 13.34
CA PRO A 547 -15.36 7.93 14.04
C PRO A 547 -14.96 6.83 13.05
N LEU A 548 -14.14 5.88 13.50
CA LEU A 548 -13.81 4.67 12.76
C LEU A 548 -14.98 3.69 12.77
N VAL A 549 -15.18 2.99 11.67
CA VAL A 549 -16.11 1.86 11.53
C VAL A 549 -15.38 0.64 11.01
N TYR A 550 -15.87 -0.55 11.36
CA TYR A 550 -15.37 -1.81 10.81
C TYR A 550 -16.24 -2.22 9.62
N ASP A 551 -15.65 -2.27 8.43
CA ASP A 551 -16.31 -2.68 7.21
C ASP A 551 -16.32 -4.21 7.09
N ASN A 552 -17.52 -4.82 7.03
CA ASN A 552 -17.65 -6.27 6.79
C ASN A 552 -17.46 -6.68 5.33
N VAL A 553 -17.48 -5.74 4.37
CA VAL A 553 -17.42 -6.03 2.93
C VAL A 553 -15.99 -6.40 2.53
N TRP A 554 -15.02 -5.51 2.79
CA TRP A 554 -13.60 -5.71 2.51
C TRP A 554 -12.78 -6.13 3.74
N ARG A 555 -13.43 -6.24 4.92
CA ARG A 555 -12.86 -6.69 6.21
C ARG A 555 -11.70 -5.79 6.64
N GLY A 556 -12.05 -4.67 7.26
CA GLY A 556 -11.08 -3.67 7.69
C GLY A 556 -11.68 -2.53 8.47
N VAL A 557 -10.83 -1.60 8.91
CA VAL A 557 -11.24 -0.44 9.71
C VAL A 557 -10.97 0.84 8.95
N VAL A 558 -12.01 1.65 8.78
CA VAL A 558 -12.02 2.83 7.91
C VAL A 558 -12.65 4.04 8.60
N SER A 559 -12.24 5.25 8.19
CA SER A 559 -12.89 6.51 8.56
C SER A 559 -14.35 6.54 8.08
N SER A 560 -15.28 6.98 8.92
CA SER A 560 -16.69 7.13 8.55
C SER A 560 -16.98 8.31 7.59
N GLY A 561 -15.95 9.05 7.16
CA GLY A 561 -16.05 10.26 6.34
C GLY A 561 -16.98 10.15 5.14
N THR A 562 -16.65 9.28 4.17
CA THR A 562 -17.44 9.11 2.93
C THR A 562 -18.90 8.74 3.20
N TYR A 563 -19.20 7.99 4.26
CA TYR A 563 -20.56 7.59 4.60
C TYR A 563 -21.48 8.75 5.06
N LYS A 564 -20.95 9.97 5.23
CA LYS A 564 -21.76 11.16 5.58
C LYS A 564 -22.30 11.93 4.37
N ASN A 565 -21.64 11.86 3.21
CA ASN A 565 -21.97 12.69 2.04
C ASN A 565 -21.70 12.03 0.66
N GLY A 566 -21.10 10.84 0.62
CA GLY A 566 -20.71 10.14 -0.61
C GLY A 566 -19.38 10.60 -1.24
N ASP A 567 -18.67 11.56 -0.63
CA ASP A 567 -17.38 12.04 -1.13
C ASP A 567 -16.26 11.04 -0.80
N THR A 568 -15.72 10.40 -1.83
CA THR A 568 -14.67 9.37 -1.74
C THR A 568 -13.27 9.95 -1.57
N GLY A 569 -13.09 11.28 -1.62
CA GLY A 569 -11.84 11.97 -1.28
C GLY A 569 -11.71 12.36 0.20
N VAL A 570 -12.76 12.18 1.00
CA VAL A 570 -12.75 12.54 2.42
C VAL A 570 -11.66 11.75 3.16
N ASP A 571 -10.87 12.47 3.97
CA ASP A 571 -9.71 11.93 4.68
C ASP A 571 -8.78 11.16 3.73
N PHE A 572 -8.40 11.78 2.61
CA PHE A 572 -7.49 11.25 1.59
C PHE A 572 -7.96 9.94 0.93
N GLY A 573 -9.26 9.62 1.02
CA GLY A 573 -9.80 8.34 0.55
C GLY A 573 -9.58 7.18 1.52
N ASN A 574 -9.30 7.45 2.80
CA ASN A 574 -9.21 6.44 3.86
C ASN A 574 -10.46 5.55 3.92
N SER A 575 -11.66 6.09 3.66
CA SER A 575 -12.88 5.28 3.57
C SER A 575 -12.85 4.18 2.51
N LEU A 576 -11.94 4.25 1.53
CA LEU A 576 -11.73 3.30 0.43
C LEU A 576 -10.34 2.62 0.51
N TYR A 577 -9.76 2.53 1.72
CA TYR A 577 -8.47 1.89 2.01
C TYR A 577 -7.23 2.60 1.43
N ASN A 578 -7.32 3.88 1.08
CA ASN A 578 -6.13 4.68 0.76
C ASN A 578 -5.33 4.99 2.02
N ASP A 579 -4.00 5.00 1.92
CA ASP A 579 -3.09 5.62 2.91
C ASP A 579 -3.15 5.08 4.35
N HIS A 580 -3.76 3.90 4.58
CA HIS A 580 -3.94 3.32 5.93
C HIS A 580 -2.63 3.18 6.72
N HIS A 581 -1.56 2.74 6.08
CA HIS A 581 -0.22 2.63 6.70
C HIS A 581 0.34 4.01 7.08
N PHE A 582 0.19 5.04 6.23
CA PHE A 582 0.57 6.42 6.56
C PHE A 582 -0.24 6.93 7.75
N HIS A 583 -1.58 6.91 7.66
CA HIS A 583 -2.50 7.46 8.66
C HIS A 583 -2.32 6.76 10.00
N TYR A 584 -2.38 5.43 10.01
CA TYR A 584 -2.41 4.65 11.25
C TYR A 584 -1.02 4.44 11.86
N GLY A 585 0.05 4.52 11.05
CA GLY A 585 1.44 4.51 11.54
C GLY A 585 1.71 5.58 12.60
N TYR A 586 1.15 6.79 12.43
CA TYR A 586 1.23 7.86 13.41
C TYR A 586 0.58 7.52 14.77
N PHE A 587 -0.59 6.87 14.78
CA PHE A 587 -1.26 6.45 16.02
C PHE A 587 -0.51 5.30 16.70
N VAL A 588 -0.01 4.33 15.92
CA VAL A 588 0.77 3.20 16.42
C VAL A 588 2.08 3.68 17.06
N TRP A 589 2.77 4.64 16.44
CA TRP A 589 3.99 5.22 17.01
C TRP A 589 3.70 6.05 18.27
N THR A 590 2.64 6.88 18.24
CA THR A 590 2.18 7.64 19.41
C THR A 590 1.90 6.71 20.60
N ALA A 591 1.15 5.62 20.37
CA ALA A 591 0.86 4.63 21.39
C ALA A 591 2.11 3.92 21.92
N ALA A 592 3.10 3.64 21.07
CA ALA A 592 4.38 3.10 21.50
C ALA A 592 5.13 4.09 22.41
N VAL A 593 5.10 5.39 22.11
CA VAL A 593 5.68 6.41 23.00
C VAL A 593 4.92 6.49 24.34
N ILE A 594 3.58 6.49 24.34
CA ILE A 594 2.78 6.51 25.57
C ILE A 594 3.10 5.28 26.44
N GLY A 595 3.04 4.06 25.86
CA GLY A 595 3.32 2.81 26.57
C GLY A 595 4.77 2.65 27.03
N TYR A 596 5.73 3.31 26.37
CA TYR A 596 7.13 3.38 26.85
C TYR A 596 7.25 4.29 28.07
N LEU A 597 6.59 5.45 28.06
CA LEU A 597 6.67 6.48 29.11
C LEU A 597 5.86 6.10 30.36
N ASP A 598 4.71 5.45 30.17
CA ASP A 598 3.86 4.86 31.21
C ASP A 598 3.32 3.49 30.76
N PRO A 599 4.01 2.39 31.11
CA PRO A 599 3.56 1.04 30.78
C PRO A 599 2.22 0.63 31.39
N SER A 600 1.72 1.33 32.42
CA SER A 600 0.41 0.99 33.00
C SER A 600 -0.75 1.32 32.05
N TRP A 601 -0.54 2.25 31.11
CA TRP A 601 -1.48 2.61 30.05
C TRP A 601 -1.84 1.43 29.13
N LEU A 602 -0.95 0.44 28.98
CA LEU A 602 -1.19 -0.76 28.17
C LEU A 602 -2.26 -1.69 28.77
N GLU A 603 -2.49 -1.59 30.09
CA GLU A 603 -3.40 -2.46 30.87
C GLU A 603 -4.68 -1.72 31.34
N GLU A 604 -4.73 -0.39 31.17
CA GLU A 604 -5.91 0.44 31.48
C GLU A 604 -7.19 -0.09 30.82
N ASP A 605 -8.29 -0.07 31.57
CA ASP A 605 -9.61 -0.60 31.20
C ASP A 605 -9.60 -2.03 30.62
N ASN A 606 -8.73 -2.89 31.17
CA ASN A 606 -8.44 -4.26 30.71
C ASN A 606 -7.75 -4.28 29.34
N GLY A 607 -6.81 -3.34 29.15
CA GLY A 607 -6.03 -3.16 27.93
C GLY A 607 -6.82 -2.57 26.76
N ALA A 608 -7.90 -1.81 27.00
CA ALA A 608 -8.72 -1.24 25.93
C ALA A 608 -7.88 -0.41 24.94
N ASN A 609 -6.90 0.35 25.46
CA ASN A 609 -5.88 1.06 24.70
C ASN A 609 -5.09 0.13 23.76
N LYS A 610 -4.50 -0.95 24.30
CA LYS A 610 -3.72 -1.93 23.53
C LYS A 610 -4.57 -2.60 22.44
N HIS A 611 -5.80 -3.02 22.75
CA HIS A 611 -6.70 -3.65 21.78
C HIS A 611 -7.06 -2.71 20.62
N TRP A 612 -7.28 -1.41 20.90
CA TRP A 612 -7.55 -0.41 19.87
C TRP A 612 -6.34 -0.14 18.97
N VAL A 613 -5.11 -0.16 19.50
CA VAL A 613 -3.90 -0.02 18.67
C VAL A 613 -3.62 -1.29 17.87
N ASN A 614 -3.80 -2.48 18.46
CA ASN A 614 -3.68 -3.76 17.77
C ASN A 614 -4.69 -3.90 16.61
N LEU A 615 -5.88 -3.30 16.72
CA LEU A 615 -6.85 -3.21 15.63
C LEU A 615 -6.25 -2.48 14.41
N LEU A 616 -5.64 -1.31 14.61
CA LEU A 616 -5.01 -0.54 13.53
C LEU A 616 -3.83 -1.30 12.91
N VAL A 617 -2.98 -1.93 13.74
CA VAL A 617 -1.86 -2.77 13.26
C VAL A 617 -2.35 -3.93 12.41
N ARG A 618 -3.43 -4.61 12.82
CA ARG A 618 -4.02 -5.71 12.04
C ARG A 618 -4.57 -5.21 10.70
N ASP A 619 -5.13 -4.01 10.63
CA ASP A 619 -5.68 -3.52 9.38
C ASP A 619 -4.64 -3.34 8.26
N TYR A 620 -3.55 -2.62 8.50
CA TYR A 620 -2.54 -2.38 7.44
C TYR A 620 -1.42 -3.43 7.39
N ALA A 621 -1.19 -4.15 8.50
CA ALA A 621 -0.01 -4.99 8.70
C ALA A 621 -0.27 -6.30 9.48
N ASN A 622 -1.46 -6.89 9.40
CA ASN A 622 -1.71 -8.25 9.91
C ASN A 622 -0.69 -9.26 9.32
N PRO A 623 0.02 -10.05 10.15
CA PRO A 623 1.06 -10.98 9.71
C PRO A 623 0.57 -12.36 9.26
N SER A 624 -0.74 -12.65 9.27
CA SER A 624 -1.24 -13.99 8.89
C SER A 624 -2.68 -14.00 8.36
N SER A 625 -2.92 -14.70 7.25
CA SER A 625 -4.27 -14.97 6.71
C SER A 625 -5.15 -15.87 7.60
N LEU A 626 -4.68 -16.23 8.80
CA LEU A 626 -5.48 -16.89 9.84
C LEU A 626 -6.30 -15.91 10.70
N ASP A 627 -6.15 -14.59 10.50
CA ASP A 627 -7.05 -13.59 11.10
C ASP A 627 -8.36 -13.52 10.30
N PRO A 628 -9.52 -13.84 10.89
CA PRO A 628 -10.80 -13.81 10.17
C PRO A 628 -11.36 -12.39 9.97
N TYR A 629 -10.70 -11.35 10.49
CA TYR A 629 -11.16 -9.96 10.42
C TYR A 629 -10.31 -9.06 9.51
N PHE A 630 -9.12 -9.50 9.07
CA PHE A 630 -8.18 -8.66 8.32
C PHE A 630 -7.38 -9.44 7.27
N PRO A 631 -7.14 -8.88 6.08
CA PRO A 631 -6.31 -9.51 5.04
C PRO A 631 -4.82 -9.52 5.41
N PHE A 632 -3.96 -10.14 4.60
CA PHE A 632 -2.54 -10.33 4.92
C PHE A 632 -1.68 -9.16 4.43
N GLN A 633 -1.10 -8.40 5.37
CA GLN A 633 -0.21 -7.27 5.06
C GLN A 633 -0.84 -6.28 4.06
N ARG A 634 -2.09 -5.83 4.27
CA ARG A 634 -2.89 -5.02 3.33
C ARG A 634 -2.04 -4.04 2.51
N SER A 635 -1.28 -3.16 3.18
CA SER A 635 -0.41 -2.17 2.51
C SER A 635 0.93 -2.74 2.06
N PHE A 636 1.66 -3.47 2.91
CA PHE A 636 3.04 -3.91 2.60
C PHE A 636 3.08 -5.04 1.56
N ASP A 637 3.93 -4.90 0.54
CA ASP A 637 4.11 -5.90 -0.52
C ASP A 637 5.54 -6.47 -0.44
N TRP A 638 5.65 -7.77 -0.14
CA TRP A 638 6.92 -8.47 0.03
C TRP A 638 7.59 -8.88 -1.29
N PHE A 639 6.89 -8.77 -2.42
CA PHE A 639 7.51 -8.89 -3.74
C PHE A 639 8.13 -7.56 -4.20
N HIS A 640 7.47 -6.44 -3.91
CA HIS A 640 7.93 -5.09 -4.23
C HIS A 640 8.92 -4.50 -3.21
N GLY A 641 8.87 -4.96 -1.96
CA GLY A 641 9.76 -4.55 -0.87
C GLY A 641 9.39 -3.22 -0.19
N HIS A 642 8.16 -2.74 -0.39
CA HIS A 642 7.61 -1.52 0.18
C HIS A 642 6.07 -1.62 0.22
N SER A 643 5.37 -0.61 0.76
CA SER A 643 3.91 -0.58 0.74
C SER A 643 3.33 0.02 -0.55
N TRP A 644 2.09 -0.32 -0.86
CA TRP A 644 1.26 0.39 -1.82
C TRP A 644 0.19 1.22 -1.12
N ALA A 645 0.10 2.50 -1.47
CA ALA A 645 -0.85 3.45 -0.89
C ALA A 645 -2.25 3.31 -1.49
N LYS A 646 -2.36 3.20 -2.83
CA LYS A 646 -3.65 3.19 -3.54
C LYS A 646 -4.59 2.07 -3.06
N GLY A 647 -5.72 2.49 -2.48
CA GLY A 647 -6.83 1.63 -2.07
C GLY A 647 -7.70 1.14 -3.24
N LEU A 648 -9.02 1.13 -3.04
CA LEU A 648 -10.02 0.60 -3.98
C LEU A 648 -10.34 1.56 -5.14
N PHE A 649 -9.33 1.92 -5.92
CA PHE A 649 -9.45 2.79 -7.09
C PHE A 649 -8.94 2.09 -8.36
N GLU A 650 -9.76 2.09 -9.41
CA GLU A 650 -9.35 1.69 -10.76
C GLU A 650 -8.26 2.65 -11.25
N SER A 651 -7.18 2.13 -11.83
CA SER A 651 -6.05 2.97 -12.26
C SER A 651 -5.29 2.38 -13.43
N GLY A 652 -5.24 3.12 -14.55
CA GLY A 652 -4.47 2.73 -15.74
C GLY A 652 -2.95 2.70 -15.54
N ASP A 653 -2.42 3.17 -14.41
CA ASP A 653 -1.00 3.02 -14.05
C ASP A 653 -0.75 2.01 -12.91
N GLY A 654 -1.81 1.34 -12.43
CA GLY A 654 -1.75 0.38 -11.33
C GLY A 654 -1.74 1.03 -9.95
N LYS A 655 -1.22 0.31 -8.96
CA LYS A 655 -0.96 0.82 -7.61
C LYS A 655 0.13 1.88 -7.61
N ASP A 656 0.13 2.74 -6.59
CA ASP A 656 1.15 3.77 -6.41
C ASP A 656 1.52 4.01 -4.94
N GLN A 657 2.63 4.72 -4.75
CA GLN A 657 3.25 5.09 -3.50
C GLN A 657 3.98 6.43 -3.69
N GLU A 658 3.65 7.43 -2.87
CA GLU A 658 4.31 8.75 -2.87
C GLU A 658 5.28 8.87 -1.69
N SER A 659 4.75 8.97 -0.46
CA SER A 659 5.51 9.23 0.76
C SER A 659 6.30 8.01 1.26
N SER A 660 7.45 7.74 0.63
CA SER A 660 8.36 6.67 1.04
C SER A 660 8.85 6.80 2.49
N SER A 661 8.87 8.02 3.05
CA SER A 661 9.25 8.25 4.44
C SER A 661 8.10 7.95 5.41
N GLU A 662 6.83 8.24 5.09
CA GLU A 662 5.70 7.78 5.91
C GLU A 662 5.53 6.25 5.84
N ASP A 663 5.89 5.60 4.74
CA ASP A 663 5.94 4.13 4.64
C ASP A 663 6.96 3.54 5.63
N THR A 664 8.21 4.02 5.58
CA THR A 664 9.26 3.57 6.51
C THR A 664 8.99 3.99 7.95
N PHE A 665 8.29 5.10 8.18
CA PHE A 665 7.81 5.49 9.50
C PHE A 665 6.71 4.57 10.02
N SER A 666 5.76 4.13 9.18
CA SER A 666 4.74 3.14 9.60
C SER A 666 5.37 1.81 10.00
N THR A 667 6.42 1.39 9.30
CA THR A 667 7.15 0.15 9.59
C THR A 667 8.00 0.28 10.85
N TYR A 668 8.60 1.46 11.08
CA TYR A 668 9.23 1.79 12.36
C TYR A 668 8.20 1.87 13.51
N ALA A 669 6.98 2.34 13.28
CA ALA A 669 5.90 2.32 14.25
C ALA A 669 5.54 0.88 14.67
N LEU A 670 5.39 -0.05 13.71
CA LEU A 670 5.20 -1.48 13.99
C LEU A 670 6.31 -2.05 14.88
N LYS A 671 7.58 -1.77 14.53
CA LYS A 671 8.73 -2.19 15.32
C LYS A 671 8.62 -1.70 16.78
N MET A 672 8.38 -0.40 16.97
CA MET A 672 8.35 0.20 18.31
C MET A 672 7.13 -0.25 19.12
N TRP A 673 5.98 -0.46 18.49
CA TRP A 673 4.80 -1.02 19.16
C TRP A 673 5.02 -2.48 19.59
N GLY A 674 5.61 -3.32 18.73
CA GLY A 674 6.01 -4.69 19.09
C GLY A 674 6.97 -4.71 20.29
N LYS A 675 7.97 -3.82 20.28
CA LYS A 675 8.95 -3.67 21.36
C LYS A 675 8.31 -3.23 22.69
N VAL A 676 7.37 -2.29 22.64
CA VAL A 676 6.71 -1.73 23.83
C VAL A 676 5.63 -2.65 24.41
N THR A 677 4.95 -3.44 23.57
CA THR A 677 3.97 -4.46 24.01
C THR A 677 4.60 -5.82 24.35
N GLY A 678 5.86 -6.05 23.94
CA GLY A 678 6.56 -7.32 24.15
C GLY A 678 6.27 -8.40 23.08
N ASP A 679 5.62 -8.06 21.96
CA ASP A 679 5.52 -8.92 20.78
C ASP A 679 6.85 -8.91 19.98
N ALA A 680 7.73 -9.84 20.35
CA ALA A 680 9.00 -10.07 19.69
C ALA A 680 8.86 -10.46 18.20
N ASN A 681 7.73 -11.02 17.76
CA ASN A 681 7.52 -11.29 16.33
C ASN A 681 7.21 -10.00 15.58
N MET A 682 6.45 -9.07 16.17
CA MET A 682 6.21 -7.75 15.56
C MET A 682 7.47 -6.89 15.53
N GLU A 683 8.27 -6.89 16.60
CA GLU A 683 9.59 -6.21 16.58
C GLU A 683 10.50 -6.83 15.51
N ALA A 684 10.56 -8.17 15.41
CA ALA A 684 11.35 -8.85 14.39
C ALA A 684 10.88 -8.54 12.95
N ARG A 685 9.56 -8.55 12.70
CA ARG A 685 8.96 -8.17 11.40
C ARG A 685 9.30 -6.74 11.03
N GLY A 686 9.09 -5.79 11.95
CA GLY A 686 9.38 -4.37 11.71
C GLY A 686 10.86 -4.09 11.43
N ASN A 687 11.79 -4.78 12.11
CA ASN A 687 13.22 -4.72 11.76
C ASN A 687 13.49 -5.29 10.35
N LEU A 688 12.91 -6.45 9.99
CA LEU A 688 13.11 -7.06 8.67
C LEU A 688 12.52 -6.21 7.53
N GLN A 689 11.31 -5.69 7.72
CA GLN A 689 10.64 -4.80 6.75
C GLN A 689 11.41 -3.50 6.54
N LEU A 690 11.94 -2.87 7.61
CA LEU A 690 12.79 -1.69 7.47
C LEU A 690 14.06 -1.96 6.66
N ALA A 691 14.68 -3.14 6.80
CA ALA A 691 15.88 -3.51 6.03
C ALA A 691 15.55 -3.72 4.55
N VAL A 692 14.46 -4.43 4.26
CA VAL A 692 13.94 -4.61 2.88
C VAL A 692 13.57 -3.25 2.26
N GLN A 693 12.95 -2.35 3.04
CA GLN A 693 12.67 -0.98 2.61
C GLN A 693 13.94 -0.16 2.36
N SER A 694 14.95 -0.16 3.24
CA SER A 694 16.19 0.61 2.99
C SER A 694 16.82 0.22 1.64
N ARG A 695 16.80 -1.07 1.30
CA ARG A 695 17.21 -1.57 -0.02
C ARG A 695 16.27 -1.19 -1.16
N SER A 696 14.96 -1.39 -1.01
CA SER A 696 13.99 -1.11 -2.09
C SER A 696 13.85 0.39 -2.36
N MET A 697 13.88 1.23 -1.32
CA MET A 697 13.85 2.69 -1.42
C MET A 697 15.07 3.22 -2.17
N ARG A 698 16.29 2.80 -1.81
CA ARG A 698 17.51 3.17 -2.57
C ARG A 698 17.45 2.73 -4.04
N ASN A 699 16.80 1.61 -4.34
CA ASN A 699 16.71 1.10 -5.71
C ASN A 699 15.62 1.79 -6.53
N TYR A 700 14.49 2.15 -5.92
CA TYR A 700 13.30 2.59 -6.66
C TYR A 700 12.91 4.04 -6.44
N PHE A 701 13.14 4.62 -5.25
CA PHE A 701 12.61 5.93 -4.82
C PHE A 701 13.69 6.99 -4.56
N LEU A 702 14.82 6.62 -3.96
CA LEU A 702 15.90 7.51 -3.52
C LEU A 702 17.13 7.29 -4.41
N LEU A 703 17.33 8.19 -5.37
CA LEU A 703 18.16 7.98 -6.54
C LEU A 703 19.54 8.63 -6.36
N GLU A 704 20.49 7.87 -5.82
CA GLU A 704 21.93 8.20 -5.87
C GLU A 704 22.45 8.14 -7.33
N ASP A 705 23.48 8.93 -7.67
CA ASP A 705 24.02 9.05 -9.05
C ASP A 705 24.61 7.75 -9.66
N ASP A 706 24.78 6.70 -8.86
CA ASP A 706 25.21 5.35 -9.28
C ASP A 706 24.09 4.29 -9.16
N ASN A 707 22.83 4.70 -9.00
CA ASN A 707 21.68 3.81 -9.07
C ASN A 707 21.58 3.16 -10.47
N ALA A 708 21.85 1.85 -10.53
CA ALA A 708 21.85 1.06 -11.77
C ALA A 708 20.48 0.39 -12.07
N VAL A 709 19.40 0.83 -11.44
CA VAL A 709 18.05 0.25 -11.51
C VAL A 709 17.11 1.14 -12.31
N GLN A 710 17.06 2.43 -11.97
CA GLN A 710 16.31 3.43 -12.72
C GLN A 710 17.12 3.95 -13.92
N PRO A 711 16.44 4.56 -14.93
CA PRO A 711 17.13 5.08 -16.11
C PRO A 711 18.04 6.27 -15.78
N GLU A 712 19.27 6.27 -16.31
CA GLU A 712 20.32 7.27 -16.06
C GLU A 712 19.83 8.72 -16.20
N GLN A 713 19.06 9.03 -17.25
CA GLN A 713 18.52 10.37 -17.50
C GLN A 713 17.48 10.85 -16.46
N PHE A 714 16.91 9.96 -15.65
CA PHE A 714 15.98 10.32 -14.58
C PHE A 714 16.67 10.54 -13.23
N LEU A 715 17.87 9.97 -13.01
CA LEU A 715 18.60 10.08 -11.74
C LEU A 715 18.81 11.52 -11.23
N PRO A 716 19.01 12.56 -12.08
CA PRO A 716 19.12 13.95 -11.61
C PRO A 716 17.88 14.52 -10.91
N ASN A 717 16.72 13.84 -10.96
CA ASN A 717 15.55 14.19 -10.13
C ASN A 717 15.77 13.88 -8.64
N LYS A 718 16.74 13.01 -8.29
CA LYS A 718 17.09 12.49 -6.95
C LYS A 718 15.98 11.73 -6.21
N VAL A 719 14.71 12.04 -6.42
CA VAL A 719 13.58 11.20 -5.99
C VAL A 719 12.67 10.87 -7.17
N THR A 720 11.82 9.86 -6.99
CA THR A 720 10.76 9.56 -7.95
C THR A 720 9.66 10.62 -8.02
N GLY A 721 9.36 11.29 -6.90
CA GLY A 721 7.99 11.72 -6.66
C GLY A 721 7.11 10.48 -6.52
N ILE A 722 5.91 10.51 -7.11
CA ILE A 722 4.97 9.38 -7.08
C ILE A 722 5.50 8.23 -7.96
N LEU A 723 5.69 7.05 -7.37
CA LEU A 723 5.97 5.82 -8.09
C LEU A 723 4.68 4.99 -8.21
N PHE A 724 4.35 4.61 -9.45
CA PHE A 724 3.30 3.66 -9.80
C PHE A 724 3.91 2.31 -10.26
N GLU A 725 3.08 1.31 -10.53
CA GLU A 725 3.49 0.07 -11.22
C GLU A 725 3.92 0.33 -12.68
N ASN A 726 3.30 1.33 -13.33
CA ASN A 726 3.51 1.66 -14.75
C ASN A 726 4.16 3.04 -15.03
N LYS A 727 4.28 3.90 -14.02
CA LYS A 727 4.73 5.30 -14.16
C LYS A 727 5.64 5.71 -13.00
N VAL A 728 6.60 6.59 -13.28
CA VAL A 728 7.29 7.40 -12.26
C VAL A 728 7.10 8.85 -12.64
N ASP A 729 6.65 9.70 -11.71
CA ASP A 729 6.36 11.11 -11.98
C ASP A 729 6.88 12.04 -10.86
N HIS A 730 7.86 12.88 -11.20
CA HIS A 730 8.53 13.85 -10.31
C HIS A 730 7.65 15.07 -10.02
N THR A 731 6.56 14.79 -9.32
CA THR A 731 5.51 15.69 -8.83
C THR A 731 5.07 15.19 -7.45
N THR A 732 4.22 15.97 -6.78
CA THR A 732 3.28 15.43 -5.79
C THR A 732 1.84 15.54 -6.30
N TYR A 733 0.89 14.91 -5.62
CA TYR A 733 -0.54 15.12 -5.84
C TYR A 733 -1.03 16.55 -5.51
N PHE A 734 -0.26 17.34 -4.77
CA PHE A 734 -0.62 18.68 -4.28
C PHE A 734 0.26 19.82 -4.83
N GLY A 735 1.28 19.54 -5.64
CA GLY A 735 2.06 20.55 -6.35
C GLY A 735 3.43 20.10 -6.88
N GLY A 736 4.02 20.93 -7.74
CA GLY A 736 5.29 20.66 -8.43
C GLY A 736 6.53 21.37 -7.85
N ASN A 737 6.40 22.11 -6.75
CA ASN A 737 7.51 22.81 -6.10
C ASN A 737 8.55 21.82 -5.58
N LYS A 738 9.84 22.19 -5.59
CA LYS A 738 10.92 21.24 -5.29
C LYS A 738 11.00 20.88 -3.82
N GLU A 739 10.65 21.81 -2.93
CA GLU A 739 10.44 21.54 -1.51
C GLU A 739 9.27 20.59 -1.23
N TYR A 740 8.26 20.50 -2.11
CA TYR A 740 7.16 19.53 -1.97
C TYR A 740 7.62 18.15 -2.43
N VAL A 741 8.13 18.07 -3.68
CA VAL A 741 8.46 16.80 -4.32
C VAL A 741 9.64 16.09 -3.65
N GLN A 742 10.62 16.81 -3.11
CA GLN A 742 11.68 16.22 -2.30
C GLN A 742 11.22 16.02 -0.84
N GLY A 743 10.52 17.00 -0.27
CA GLY A 743 10.13 17.02 1.14
C GLY A 743 9.16 15.90 1.54
N ILE A 744 8.29 15.45 0.63
CA ILE A 744 7.39 14.31 0.88
C ILE A 744 8.15 12.99 1.16
N HIS A 745 9.39 12.86 0.68
CA HIS A 745 10.28 11.72 0.99
C HIS A 745 11.14 11.93 2.25
N MET A 746 10.90 13.02 3.01
CA MET A 746 11.58 13.35 4.27
C MET A 746 10.67 13.29 5.51
N ILE A 747 9.35 13.46 5.36
CA ILE A 747 8.42 13.51 6.50
C ILE A 747 7.97 12.12 6.97
N PRO A 748 7.83 11.87 8.28
CA PRO A 748 8.38 12.63 9.39
C PRO A 748 9.85 12.24 9.65
N LEU A 749 10.73 13.24 9.87
CA LEU A 749 12.11 12.95 10.32
C LEU A 749 12.08 12.23 11.67
N ASN A 750 12.64 11.03 11.70
CA ASN A 750 12.64 10.14 12.85
C ASN A 750 13.95 9.32 12.93
N PRO A 751 14.14 8.43 13.93
CA PRO A 751 15.35 7.63 14.04
C PRO A 751 15.64 6.67 12.87
N SER A 752 14.62 6.17 12.16
CA SER A 752 14.82 5.33 10.96
C SER A 752 15.30 6.11 9.74
N SER A 753 15.09 7.44 9.70
CA SER A 753 15.47 8.28 8.56
C SER A 753 16.98 8.20 8.25
N ALA A 754 17.83 8.08 9.27
CA ALA A 754 19.28 7.93 9.11
C ALA A 754 19.73 6.55 8.57
N TYR A 755 18.82 5.57 8.53
CA TYR A 755 19.04 4.21 8.02
C TYR A 755 18.42 3.99 6.61
N THR A 756 17.39 4.76 6.25
CA THR A 756 16.75 4.69 4.92
C THR A 756 17.25 5.79 3.97
N ARG A 757 17.62 6.97 4.49
CA ARG A 757 18.17 8.09 3.72
C ARG A 757 19.68 8.19 3.98
N SER A 758 20.46 7.59 3.08
CA SER A 758 21.92 7.52 3.14
C SER A 758 22.56 8.92 3.22
N ARG A 759 23.68 9.08 3.95
CA ARG A 759 24.43 10.35 4.01
C ARG A 759 24.96 10.80 2.64
N LYS A 760 25.21 9.87 1.72
CA LYS A 760 25.58 10.18 0.32
C LYS A 760 24.36 10.71 -0.43
N PHE A 761 23.25 9.97 -0.37
CA PHE A 761 21.98 10.37 -0.98
C PHE A 761 21.53 11.78 -0.53
N VAL A 762 21.50 12.05 0.77
CA VAL A 762 21.05 13.34 1.31
C VAL A 762 22.01 14.48 0.92
N GLN A 763 23.31 14.22 0.78
CA GLN A 763 24.26 15.21 0.25
C GLN A 763 23.98 15.53 -1.22
N GLU A 764 23.80 14.50 -2.06
CA GLU A 764 23.50 14.64 -3.48
C GLU A 764 22.15 15.35 -3.74
N GLU A 765 21.12 15.01 -2.97
CA GLU A 765 19.80 15.64 -2.99
C GLU A 765 19.87 17.12 -2.57
N TRP A 766 20.59 17.42 -1.48
CA TRP A 766 20.78 18.78 -0.99
C TRP A 766 21.55 19.64 -2.00
N ASP A 767 22.62 19.12 -2.58
CA ASP A 767 23.41 19.82 -3.59
C ASP A 767 22.66 19.96 -4.93
N ALA A 768 21.75 19.04 -5.27
CA ALA A 768 20.88 19.16 -6.42
C ALA A 768 19.84 20.29 -6.27
N TYR A 769 19.22 20.45 -5.07
CA TYR A 769 18.03 21.32 -4.92
C TYR A 769 18.15 22.49 -3.93
N PHE A 770 18.87 22.35 -2.83
CA PHE A 770 18.71 23.21 -1.64
C PHE A 770 19.94 24.00 -1.21
N SER A 771 21.14 23.59 -1.65
CA SER A 771 22.40 24.32 -1.43
C SER A 771 22.44 25.70 -2.12
N ASP A 772 23.54 26.46 -1.91
CA ASP A 772 23.77 27.78 -2.52
C ASP A 772 22.64 28.80 -2.30
N GLY A 773 22.05 28.78 -1.10
CA GLY A 773 20.97 29.71 -0.70
C GLY A 773 19.64 29.46 -1.41
N ARG A 774 19.41 28.24 -1.92
CA ARG A 774 18.11 27.85 -2.50
C ARG A 774 17.08 27.54 -1.42
N VAL A 775 17.49 26.88 -0.32
CA VAL A 775 16.63 26.66 0.86
C VAL A 775 16.13 27.97 1.49
N ASP A 776 16.89 29.06 1.39
CA ASP A 776 16.48 30.36 1.94
C ASP A 776 15.18 30.90 1.31
N LYS A 777 14.89 30.49 0.06
CA LYS A 777 13.68 30.88 -0.70
C LYS A 777 12.46 30.00 -0.41
N VAL A 778 12.62 28.93 0.37
CA VAL A 778 11.51 28.07 0.76
C VAL A 778 10.70 28.73 1.88
N GLU A 779 9.39 28.71 1.73
CA GLU A 779 8.41 29.30 2.64
C GLU A 779 7.60 28.23 3.37
N GLY A 780 7.01 28.58 4.52
CA GLY A 780 6.16 27.70 5.31
C GLY A 780 6.87 26.47 5.89
N GLY A 781 6.05 25.49 6.32
CA GLY A 781 6.51 24.31 7.07
C GLY A 781 7.53 23.42 6.38
N TRP A 782 7.59 23.44 5.03
CA TRP A 782 8.59 22.69 4.27
C TRP A 782 10.02 23.13 4.59
N LYS A 783 10.23 24.41 4.96
CA LYS A 783 11.57 24.88 5.36
C LYS A 783 12.09 24.12 6.58
N GLY A 784 11.25 23.92 7.59
CA GLY A 784 11.56 23.09 8.75
C GLY A 784 11.86 21.65 8.38
N ILE A 785 11.10 21.04 7.45
CA ILE A 785 11.38 19.68 6.97
C ILE A 785 12.76 19.59 6.31
N LEU A 786 13.12 20.56 5.47
CA LEU A 786 14.42 20.58 4.78
C LEU A 786 15.59 20.71 5.77
N TYR A 787 15.51 21.63 6.74
CA TYR A 787 16.54 21.75 7.78
C TYR A 787 16.57 20.56 8.76
N ALA A 788 15.45 19.85 8.93
CA ALA A 788 15.42 18.60 9.69
C ALA A 788 16.18 17.49 8.93
N ASN A 789 15.91 17.28 7.64
CA ASN A 789 16.66 16.35 6.78
C ASN A 789 18.15 16.72 6.70
N LEU A 790 18.50 18.01 6.67
CA LEU A 790 19.88 18.49 6.67
C LEU A 790 20.69 17.97 7.88
N ALA A 791 20.05 17.70 9.04
CA ALA A 791 20.73 17.16 10.22
C ALA A 791 21.38 15.78 9.99
N LEU A 792 20.99 15.06 8.92
CA LEU A 792 21.63 13.80 8.52
C LEU A 792 23.03 14.03 7.93
N ILE A 793 23.33 15.22 7.39
CA ILE A 793 24.62 15.57 6.78
C ILE A 793 25.36 16.70 7.53
N ASP A 794 24.69 17.84 7.78
CA ASP A 794 25.18 18.99 8.55
C ASP A 794 24.23 19.29 9.73
N PRO A 795 24.42 18.59 10.87
CA PRO A 795 23.65 18.85 12.08
C PRO A 795 24.07 20.15 12.78
N ARG A 796 25.15 20.84 12.36
CA ARG A 796 25.49 22.19 12.87
C ARG A 796 24.54 23.22 12.26
N ALA A 797 24.44 23.27 10.93
CA ALA A 797 23.51 24.18 10.25
C ALA A 797 22.04 23.93 10.66
N ALA A 798 21.64 22.66 10.78
CA ALA A 798 20.30 22.30 11.28
C ALA A 798 20.06 22.77 12.72
N TYR A 799 20.98 22.50 13.65
CA TYR A 799 20.83 22.94 15.04
C TYR A 799 20.77 24.45 15.15
N ASP A 800 21.66 25.17 14.46
CA ASP A 800 21.76 26.63 14.55
C ASP A 800 20.50 27.31 14.00
N PHE A 801 19.88 26.76 12.94
CA PHE A 801 18.57 27.20 12.42
C PHE A 801 17.45 27.04 13.47
N PHE A 802 17.26 25.84 14.05
CA PHE A 802 16.23 25.63 15.06
C PHE A 802 16.54 26.30 16.40
N ALA A 803 17.80 26.68 16.66
CA ALA A 803 18.23 27.35 17.89
C ALA A 803 18.10 28.88 17.86
N ASP A 804 17.82 29.50 16.71
CA ASP A 804 17.68 30.96 16.60
C ASP A 804 16.59 31.49 17.57
N PRO A 805 16.89 32.43 18.49
CA PRO A 805 15.87 33.03 19.34
C PRO A 805 14.73 33.73 18.58
N LYS A 806 14.90 34.00 17.28
CA LYS A 806 13.90 34.57 16.35
C LYS A 806 13.26 33.54 15.41
N PHE A 807 13.51 32.25 15.61
CA PHE A 807 12.89 31.18 14.80
C PHE A 807 11.38 31.34 14.73
N ASP A 808 10.86 31.37 13.50
CA ASP A 808 9.45 31.55 13.18
C ASP A 808 8.72 30.20 13.17
N ILE A 809 7.66 30.08 13.99
CA ILE A 809 6.91 28.83 14.13
C ILE A 809 6.14 28.45 12.85
N ALA A 810 5.85 29.41 11.96
CA ALA A 810 5.24 29.14 10.65
C ALA A 810 6.18 28.38 9.68
N GLN A 811 7.46 28.22 10.06
CA GLN A 811 8.43 27.40 9.32
C GLN A 811 8.41 25.92 9.74
N LEU A 812 7.47 25.50 10.60
CA LEU A 812 7.21 24.10 10.93
C LEU A 812 5.97 23.55 10.20
N ASP A 813 6.03 22.26 9.86
CA ASP A 813 4.84 21.45 9.59
C ASP A 813 3.98 21.30 10.86
N GLY A 814 2.66 21.16 10.72
CA GLY A 814 1.76 20.86 11.83
C GLY A 814 2.03 19.51 12.52
N GLY A 815 2.70 18.58 11.83
CA GLY A 815 3.26 17.34 12.41
C GLY A 815 4.69 17.44 12.96
N ALA A 816 5.35 18.60 12.86
CA ALA A 816 6.71 18.81 13.34
C ALA A 816 6.74 19.52 14.71
N SER A 817 7.85 19.36 15.43
CA SER A 817 8.15 20.19 16.60
C SER A 817 9.57 20.72 16.59
N ARG A 818 9.73 21.95 17.05
CA ARG A 818 11.02 22.59 17.29
C ARG A 818 11.82 21.82 18.34
N THR A 819 11.15 21.31 19.38
CA THR A 819 11.75 20.51 20.45
C THR A 819 12.44 19.26 19.91
N TRP A 820 11.76 18.48 19.05
CA TRP A 820 12.34 17.28 18.46
C TRP A 820 13.50 17.62 17.52
N TYR A 821 13.33 18.57 16.60
CA TYR A 821 14.37 18.90 15.62
C TYR A 821 15.62 19.54 16.26
N LEU A 822 15.46 20.36 17.31
CA LEU A 822 16.57 20.82 18.16
C LEU A 822 17.33 19.63 18.78
N ALA A 823 16.61 18.69 19.38
CA ALA A 823 17.22 17.56 20.09
C ALA A 823 17.86 16.56 19.12
N TYR A 824 17.27 16.32 17.96
CA TYR A 824 17.80 15.48 16.91
C TYR A 824 19.11 16.06 16.36
N ALA A 825 19.12 17.34 15.95
CA ALA A 825 20.33 17.98 15.46
C ALA A 825 21.43 18.05 16.56
N ALA A 826 21.07 18.31 17.82
CA ALA A 826 22.00 18.26 18.95
C ALA A 826 22.59 16.86 19.18
N ALA A 827 21.80 15.80 19.04
CA ALA A 827 22.28 14.43 19.17
C ALA A 827 23.16 14.00 17.98
N MET A 828 22.82 14.41 16.75
CA MET A 828 23.64 14.15 15.56
C MET A 828 24.97 14.94 15.57
N LEU A 829 25.06 16.04 16.34
CA LEU A 829 26.29 16.79 16.62
C LEU A 829 27.20 16.14 17.69
N GLY A 830 26.61 15.46 18.68
CA GLY A 830 27.31 14.99 19.88
C GLY A 830 27.98 16.10 20.70
N ASP A 831 29.14 15.81 21.29
CA ASP A 831 29.91 16.72 22.17
C ASP A 831 30.37 18.03 21.49
N GLY A 832 30.22 18.15 20.15
CA GLY A 832 30.52 19.35 19.36
C GLY A 832 29.65 20.59 19.64
N THR A 833 28.84 20.57 20.70
CA THR A 833 28.02 21.71 21.16
C THR A 833 28.78 22.70 22.06
N ALA A 834 29.97 22.35 22.55
CA ALA A 834 30.79 23.21 23.42
C ALA A 834 31.43 24.45 22.73
N GLY A 835 31.18 24.65 21.43
CA GLY A 835 31.77 25.74 20.62
C GLY A 835 30.94 27.02 20.51
N VAL A 836 29.73 27.09 21.09
CA VAL A 836 28.87 28.29 21.00
C VAL A 836 29.51 29.44 21.76
N GLY A 837 29.80 30.55 21.06
CA GLY A 837 30.43 31.72 21.63
C GLY A 837 29.57 32.38 22.71
N THR A 838 30.19 32.74 23.84
CA THR A 838 29.55 33.52 24.90
C THR A 838 29.23 34.93 24.41
N VAL A 839 27.97 35.17 24.07
CA VAL A 839 27.41 36.53 24.05
C VAL A 839 27.20 36.94 25.51
N ASP A 840 27.74 38.10 25.88
CA ASP A 840 27.88 38.50 27.28
C ASP A 840 26.51 38.78 27.92
N ALA A 841 26.22 38.11 29.03
CA ALA A 841 24.94 38.22 29.73
C ALA A 841 25.11 39.14 30.94
N SER A 842 25.20 40.45 30.68
CA SER A 842 25.20 41.46 31.73
C SER A 842 23.85 41.53 32.43
N GLU A 843 23.85 41.37 33.75
CA GLU A 843 22.67 41.37 34.60
C GLU A 843 22.01 42.76 34.64
N GLU A 844 20.70 42.83 34.35
CA GLU A 844 19.83 43.92 34.83
C GLU A 844 18.89 43.35 35.90
N GLU A 845 19.11 43.76 37.16
CA GLU A 845 18.20 43.43 38.26
C GLU A 845 16.92 44.27 38.15
N VAL A 846 15.76 43.61 38.17
CA VAL A 846 14.45 44.27 38.21
C VAL A 846 13.92 44.26 39.64
N GLU A 847 14.08 45.39 40.35
CA GLU A 847 13.41 45.60 41.64
C GLU A 847 11.90 45.90 41.48
N PRO A 848 11.06 45.51 42.45
CA PRO A 848 9.60 45.62 42.35
C PRO A 848 9.06 47.03 42.65
N PRO A 849 7.85 47.38 42.18
CA PRO A 849 7.26 48.70 42.39
C PRO A 849 6.57 48.85 43.77
N GLU A 850 6.93 49.90 44.50
CA GLU A 850 6.07 50.55 45.50
C GLU A 850 5.60 51.92 44.96
N GLY A 851 4.45 52.42 45.41
CA GLY A 851 3.76 53.55 44.78
C GLY A 851 3.49 54.76 45.69
N GLU A 852 3.03 55.83 45.04
CA GLU A 852 2.47 57.09 45.60
C GLU A 852 3.36 57.95 46.53
N GLU A 853 3.79 59.13 46.04
CA GLU A 853 3.31 60.45 46.53
C GLU A 853 3.95 61.65 45.78
N GLY A 854 3.16 62.72 45.56
CA GLY A 854 3.59 64.11 45.84
C GLY A 854 4.44 64.94 44.86
N ASP A 855 3.80 65.51 43.82
CA ASP A 855 3.84 66.93 43.38
C ASP A 855 5.13 67.77 43.12
N VAL A 856 4.90 68.85 42.34
CA VAL A 856 5.63 70.14 42.22
C VAL A 856 6.61 70.36 41.04
N GLU A 857 6.06 71.04 40.02
CA GLU A 857 6.60 72.14 39.19
C GLU A 857 8.13 72.31 38.96
N THR A 858 8.56 72.27 37.68
CA THR A 858 9.07 73.42 36.85
C THR A 858 9.94 72.90 35.68
N ALA A 859 10.19 73.60 34.57
CA ALA A 859 9.47 74.57 33.70
C ALA A 859 10.48 75.06 32.63
N GLN A 860 10.02 75.41 31.41
CA GLN A 860 10.80 76.11 30.33
C GLN A 860 11.96 75.28 29.72
N GLU A 861 12.42 75.45 28.47
CA GLU A 861 12.04 76.30 27.29
C GLU A 861 12.41 75.51 26.00
N GLU A 862 11.67 75.60 24.88
CA GLU A 862 11.96 76.38 23.63
C GLU A 862 13.35 76.10 22.98
N GLU A 863 13.57 76.00 21.65
CA GLU A 863 12.86 76.35 20.40
C GLU A 863 12.83 75.12 19.42
N TRP A 864 12.00 74.94 18.37
CA TRP A 864 11.71 75.75 17.15
C TRP A 864 12.93 75.98 16.21
N SER A 865 12.89 75.90 14.86
CA SER A 865 11.95 75.28 13.89
C SER A 865 12.65 75.05 12.49
N PRO A 866 12.13 75.33 11.26
CA PRO A 866 12.01 74.28 10.22
C PRO A 866 12.54 74.65 8.79
N GLU A 867 12.09 73.89 7.77
CA GLU A 867 11.96 74.28 6.34
C GLU A 867 13.28 74.50 5.53
N GLU A 868 13.32 74.55 4.18
CA GLU A 868 12.27 74.64 3.15
C GLU A 868 12.64 73.90 1.82
N GLU A 869 11.73 73.90 0.85
CA GLU A 869 11.71 73.13 -0.42
C GLU A 869 12.53 73.75 -1.58
N HIS A 870 12.72 73.03 -2.71
CA HIS A 870 12.55 73.62 -4.06
C HIS A 870 12.44 72.62 -5.25
N ASP A 871 11.18 72.29 -5.55
CA ASP A 871 10.46 72.13 -6.83
C ASP A 871 11.08 72.14 -8.27
N GLN A 872 10.31 71.53 -9.19
CA GLN A 872 10.12 71.81 -10.65
C GLN A 872 11.23 71.43 -11.69
N GLU A 873 10.93 70.98 -12.93
CA GLU A 873 9.69 70.46 -13.57
C GLU A 873 10.01 69.74 -14.93
N GLY A 874 9.09 68.94 -15.49
CA GLY A 874 9.17 68.37 -16.86
C GLY A 874 8.17 67.23 -17.14
N GLN A 875 7.41 67.29 -18.24
CA GLN A 875 6.21 66.45 -18.52
C GLN A 875 6.28 65.66 -19.86
N GLU A 876 5.17 64.96 -20.18
CA GLU A 876 4.82 64.21 -21.41
C GLU A 876 5.41 62.78 -21.54
N ASP A 877 4.65 61.68 -21.75
CA ASP A 877 3.19 61.42 -21.66
C ASP A 877 2.85 59.90 -21.50
N VAL A 878 1.78 59.60 -20.73
CA VAL A 878 0.59 58.68 -20.91
C VAL A 878 0.73 57.44 -21.85
N GLU A 879 0.16 56.23 -21.65
CA GLU A 879 -1.02 55.65 -20.92
C GLU A 879 -0.60 54.66 -19.79
N GLU A 880 -1.26 54.53 -18.62
CA GLU A 880 -2.54 53.85 -18.28
C GLU A 880 -2.61 52.35 -18.70
N VAL A 881 -3.08 51.41 -17.86
CA VAL A 881 -4.27 51.42 -16.98
C VAL A 881 -4.00 50.95 -15.52
N ARG A 882 -4.80 51.44 -14.56
CA ARG A 882 -5.01 50.88 -13.22
C ARG A 882 -6.45 50.34 -13.10
N GLU A 883 -6.68 49.37 -12.23
CA GLU A 883 -8.00 49.14 -11.61
C GLU A 883 -7.92 49.41 -10.10
N GLU A 884 -9.04 49.86 -9.51
CA GLU A 884 -9.12 50.35 -8.13
C GLU A 884 -10.13 49.52 -7.31
N ARG A 885 -9.91 49.43 -5.99
CA ARG A 885 -10.98 49.14 -5.00
C ARG A 885 -11.72 50.46 -4.75
N PRO A 886 -13.06 50.48 -4.52
CA PRO A 886 -13.62 50.28 -3.16
C PRO A 886 -15.05 49.67 -3.20
N PRO A 887 -15.93 49.72 -2.16
CA PRO A 887 -15.77 50.17 -0.76
C PRO A 887 -16.25 49.17 0.32
N GLU A 888 -16.18 49.59 1.58
CA GLU A 888 -16.84 48.99 2.76
C GLU A 888 -18.19 49.70 3.07
N GLU A 889 -18.73 49.47 4.29
CA GLU A 889 -20.00 49.92 4.90
C GLU A 889 -21.23 49.01 4.65
N SER A 890 -22.14 48.76 5.62
CA SER A 890 -22.27 49.28 7.01
C SER A 890 -22.82 48.23 8.00
N LEU A 891 -22.70 48.52 9.30
CA LEU A 891 -23.39 47.83 10.40
C LEU A 891 -24.83 48.33 10.58
N GLU A 892 -25.73 47.48 11.07
CA GLU A 892 -26.90 47.91 11.88
C GLU A 892 -27.26 46.81 12.91
N GLU A 893 -27.71 47.21 14.09
CA GLU A 893 -27.98 46.34 15.25
C GLU A 893 -29.47 45.95 15.37
N VAL A 894 -29.82 45.10 16.36
CA VAL A 894 -30.86 45.34 17.41
C VAL A 894 -31.50 44.03 17.93
N GLU A 895 -31.25 43.73 19.21
CA GLU A 895 -32.13 43.10 20.25
C GLU A 895 -32.91 41.79 19.99
N SER A 896 -33.39 41.02 20.99
CA SER A 896 -32.88 40.64 22.34
C SER A 896 -33.87 39.64 22.98
N ASP A 897 -33.37 38.60 23.66
CA ASP A 897 -34.07 37.82 24.73
C ASP A 897 -35.42 37.10 24.42
N PRO A 898 -35.89 36.16 25.29
CA PRO A 898 -35.14 35.14 26.02
C PRO A 898 -35.81 33.74 25.95
N LEU A 899 -35.29 32.79 26.75
CA LEU A 899 -35.89 31.48 27.06
C LEU A 899 -37.31 31.60 27.66
N PRO A 900 -38.06 30.49 27.67
CA PRO A 900 -38.42 29.95 28.98
C PRO A 900 -38.08 28.46 29.17
N THR A 901 -37.59 28.15 30.37
CA THR A 901 -37.55 26.81 30.96
C THR A 901 -38.89 26.47 31.62
N GLU A 902 -39.30 25.19 31.61
CA GLU A 902 -40.05 24.63 32.75
C GLU A 902 -39.74 23.13 32.92
N GLU A 903 -39.86 22.62 34.14
CA GLU A 903 -39.41 21.29 34.56
C GLU A 903 -40.54 20.24 34.50
N GLY A 904 -40.20 18.95 34.49
CA GLY A 904 -41.19 17.86 34.54
C GLY A 904 -40.57 16.47 34.73
N ASP A 905 -40.52 16.00 35.98
CA ASP A 905 -40.08 14.64 36.34
C ASP A 905 -41.01 13.52 35.83
N VAL A 906 -40.47 12.30 35.72
CA VAL A 906 -40.93 11.04 36.38
C VAL A 906 -40.65 9.78 35.54
N ASP A 907 -39.81 8.92 36.11
CA ASP A 907 -39.71 7.44 36.06
C ASP A 907 -40.17 6.59 34.85
N ILE A 908 -39.19 5.81 34.35
CA ILE A 908 -39.20 4.32 34.23
C ILE A 908 -40.47 3.63 33.71
N VAL A 909 -40.39 3.08 32.48
CA VAL A 909 -40.77 1.67 32.20
C VAL A 909 -39.75 1.06 31.22
N ASP A 910 -39.29 -0.15 31.52
CA ASP A 910 -38.60 -1.07 30.60
C ASP A 910 -39.62 -2.13 30.15
N GLU A 911 -39.84 -2.31 28.85
CA GLU A 911 -40.43 -3.54 28.35
C GLU A 911 -40.06 -3.81 26.87
N ASN A 912 -39.72 -5.07 26.58
CA ASN A 912 -39.44 -5.56 25.24
C ASN A 912 -40.74 -5.98 24.55
N ALA A 913 -40.91 -5.68 23.26
CA ALA A 913 -41.85 -6.37 22.40
C ALA A 913 -41.30 -6.49 20.98
N GLU A 914 -41.23 -7.74 20.49
CA GLU A 914 -41.03 -8.05 19.07
C GLU A 914 -42.38 -7.86 18.34
N GLU A 915 -42.38 -7.33 17.12
CA GLU A 915 -43.41 -7.71 16.15
C GLU A 915 -42.86 -7.61 14.73
N GLU A 916 -42.78 -8.76 14.04
CA GLU A 916 -42.57 -8.82 12.59
C GLU A 916 -43.83 -8.31 11.89
N TRP A 917 -43.71 -7.54 10.81
CA TRP A 917 -44.65 -7.64 9.68
C TRP A 917 -43.94 -7.29 8.37
N THR A 918 -44.22 -8.07 7.33
CA THR A 918 -43.61 -7.94 6.00
C THR A 918 -44.68 -7.46 4.98
N PRO A 919 -44.47 -7.41 3.65
CA PRO A 919 -44.82 -6.20 2.90
C PRO A 919 -46.20 -6.27 2.26
N THR A 920 -46.66 -5.11 1.75
CA THR A 920 -47.72 -5.03 0.76
C THR A 920 -47.25 -4.20 -0.43
N GLU A 921 -47.20 -4.83 -1.59
CA GLU A 921 -47.21 -4.16 -2.89
C GLU A 921 -48.62 -3.60 -3.15
N ASP A 922 -48.73 -2.53 -3.93
CA ASP A 922 -49.70 -2.40 -5.04
C ASP A 922 -49.48 -1.08 -5.81
N GLU A 923 -50.07 -0.99 -7.00
CA GLU A 923 -49.57 -0.22 -8.16
C GLU A 923 -50.09 1.24 -8.32
N GLU A 924 -49.74 1.81 -9.49
CA GLU A 924 -50.35 2.93 -10.23
C GLU A 924 -49.74 4.35 -10.13
N THR A 925 -49.54 4.92 -11.33
CA THR A 925 -49.15 6.30 -11.69
C THR A 925 -50.27 6.87 -12.60
N PRO A 926 -50.19 8.00 -13.35
CA PRO A 926 -49.16 9.06 -13.46
C PRO A 926 -49.70 10.52 -13.51
N GLY A 927 -48.78 11.50 -13.61
CA GLY A 927 -49.03 12.85 -14.16
C GLY A 927 -48.42 14.00 -13.32
N GLY A 928 -47.91 15.10 -13.90
CA GLY A 928 -47.65 15.41 -15.33
C GLY A 928 -47.63 16.93 -15.61
N PHE A 929 -46.81 17.38 -16.58
CA PHE A 929 -46.61 18.79 -17.05
C PHE A 929 -46.01 19.73 -15.97
N GLU A 930 -45.26 20.82 -16.23
CA GLU A 930 -44.73 21.57 -17.40
C GLU A 930 -43.50 22.36 -16.86
N GLY A 931 -42.52 22.92 -17.61
CA GLY A 931 -42.27 23.05 -19.06
C GLY A 931 -41.07 24.03 -19.28
N ASP A 932 -40.55 24.10 -20.52
CA ASP A 932 -39.61 25.11 -21.07
C ASP A 932 -38.20 25.20 -20.42
N ASP A 933 -37.06 25.49 -21.08
CA ASP A 933 -36.68 25.88 -22.46
C ASP A 933 -35.16 25.52 -22.64
N ILE A 934 -34.40 25.58 -23.75
CA ILE A 934 -34.54 26.09 -25.14
C ILE A 934 -33.51 25.37 -26.09
N GLU A 935 -33.42 25.87 -27.33
CA GLU A 935 -32.50 25.67 -28.50
C GLU A 935 -30.95 25.74 -28.22
N ASP A 936 -29.98 25.31 -29.06
CA ASP A 936 -29.86 24.82 -30.48
C ASP A 936 -28.61 23.88 -30.58
N GLY A 937 -28.34 23.06 -31.62
CA GLY A 937 -29.03 22.76 -32.89
C GLY A 937 -28.11 21.95 -33.87
N ASP A 938 -28.69 21.31 -34.90
CA ASP A 938 -28.13 20.81 -36.20
C ASP A 938 -26.85 19.89 -36.25
N GLU A 939 -26.61 19.00 -37.24
CA GLU A 939 -27.18 18.76 -38.60
C GLU A 939 -27.61 17.29 -38.86
N GLU A 940 -28.20 17.04 -40.04
CA GLU A 940 -28.95 15.85 -40.48
C GLU A 940 -28.14 14.57 -40.81
N GLY A 941 -28.81 13.40 -40.79
CA GLY A 941 -28.24 12.10 -41.20
C GLY A 941 -29.25 10.98 -41.53
N TRP A 942 -30.32 11.27 -42.27
CA TRP A 942 -31.44 10.33 -42.52
C TRP A 942 -31.10 9.12 -43.42
N PHE A 943 -31.62 7.92 -43.08
CA PHE A 943 -32.31 7.05 -44.06
C PHE A 943 -33.33 6.10 -43.38
N HIS A 944 -34.37 5.69 -44.13
CA HIS A 944 -35.62 5.10 -43.60
C HIS A 944 -35.67 3.56 -43.53
N GLU A 945 -36.49 3.08 -42.57
CA GLU A 945 -37.35 1.88 -42.55
C GLU A 945 -37.18 0.75 -43.59
N ASN A 946 -37.33 -0.50 -43.10
CA ASN A 946 -38.48 -1.32 -43.52
C ASN A 946 -38.94 -2.36 -42.48
N LYS A 947 -40.17 -2.87 -42.64
CA LYS A 947 -40.89 -3.73 -41.67
C LYS A 947 -41.35 -5.05 -42.30
N SER A 948 -41.21 -6.16 -41.57
CA SER A 948 -42.04 -7.38 -41.61
C SER A 948 -41.68 -8.23 -40.37
N TRP A 949 -42.59 -8.70 -39.49
CA TRP A 949 -43.71 -9.64 -39.72
C TRP A 949 -43.20 -10.95 -40.37
N GLU A 950 -43.50 -12.16 -39.89
CA GLU A 950 -44.68 -12.68 -39.15
C GLU A 950 -44.31 -13.95 -38.32
N GLU A 951 -45.14 -14.29 -37.31
CA GLU A 951 -45.61 -15.63 -36.85
C GLU A 951 -44.70 -16.92 -36.85
N GLU A 952 -44.94 -17.98 -36.06
CA GLU A 952 -45.57 -18.25 -34.74
C GLU A 952 -45.37 -19.77 -34.43
N ASN A 953 -45.65 -20.22 -33.19
CA ASN A 953 -46.22 -21.54 -32.84
C ASN A 953 -45.52 -22.87 -33.28
N GLN A 954 -44.94 -23.64 -32.32
CA GLN A 954 -45.59 -24.82 -31.68
C GLN A 954 -44.64 -25.73 -30.87
N ASP A 955 -45.10 -26.12 -29.67
CA ASP A 955 -44.75 -27.33 -28.90
C ASP A 955 -45.91 -28.35 -29.08
N PRO A 956 -45.73 -29.70 -28.97
CA PRO A 956 -46.05 -30.34 -27.67
C PRO A 956 -45.40 -31.72 -27.32
N ASP A 957 -45.23 -31.93 -26.00
CA ASP A 957 -45.51 -33.13 -25.17
C ASP A 957 -44.78 -34.50 -25.30
N ASP A 958 -44.27 -34.92 -24.11
CA ASP A 958 -44.32 -36.22 -23.43
C ASP A 958 -43.90 -37.55 -24.14
N ASN A 959 -43.03 -38.35 -23.46
CA ASN A 959 -43.36 -39.76 -23.15
C ASN A 959 -42.45 -40.43 -22.07
N GLN A 960 -43.07 -40.73 -20.93
CA GLN A 960 -43.00 -41.99 -20.14
C GLN A 960 -41.67 -42.61 -19.60
N LEU A 961 -41.66 -42.81 -18.27
CA LEU A 961 -40.84 -43.78 -17.50
C LEU A 961 -41.24 -45.25 -17.76
N PRO A 962 -40.40 -46.27 -17.47
CA PRO A 962 -40.62 -47.04 -16.23
C PRO A 962 -39.41 -47.76 -15.55
N ARG A 963 -39.18 -47.44 -14.27
CA ARG A 963 -38.97 -48.35 -13.10
C ARG A 963 -38.56 -49.84 -13.32
N ARG A 964 -37.47 -50.33 -12.65
CA ARG A 964 -37.47 -51.19 -11.41
C ARG A 964 -36.18 -52.01 -11.11
N HIS A 965 -36.02 -52.37 -9.82
CA HIS A 965 -35.34 -53.57 -9.25
C HIS A 965 -33.78 -53.64 -9.18
N ARG A 966 -33.12 -54.33 -8.20
CA ARG A 966 -33.46 -54.72 -6.79
C ARG A 966 -32.24 -55.36 -6.02
N HIS A 967 -32.03 -54.99 -4.74
CA HIS A 967 -31.33 -55.70 -3.62
C HIS A 967 -29.90 -56.30 -3.74
N GLY A 968 -29.10 -56.07 -2.68
CA GLY A 968 -28.01 -56.96 -2.19
C GLY A 968 -26.62 -56.29 -2.15
N GLY A 969 -25.76 -56.40 -1.13
CA GLY A 969 -25.93 -56.94 0.23
C GLY A 969 -24.88 -57.99 0.63
N GLY A 970 -23.66 -57.61 1.06
CA GLY A 970 -22.59 -58.55 1.40
C GLY A 970 -21.43 -57.99 2.24
N ARG A 971 -21.08 -58.69 3.32
CA ARG A 971 -20.16 -58.34 4.42
C ARG A 971 -18.65 -58.26 4.06
N HIS A 972 -17.93 -57.43 4.83
CA HIS A 972 -16.61 -57.64 5.47
C HIS A 972 -15.97 -59.06 5.41
N PRO A 973 -14.61 -59.18 5.35
CA PRO A 973 -13.76 -58.83 6.52
C PRO A 973 -12.36 -58.21 6.24
N ARG A 974 -11.65 -57.85 7.33
CA ARG A 974 -10.21 -57.48 7.38
C ARG A 974 -9.28 -58.67 7.08
N PRO A 975 -7.96 -58.42 6.96
CA PRO A 975 -7.08 -58.93 8.02
C PRO A 975 -6.08 -57.90 8.59
N ASP A 976 -5.68 -58.09 9.85
CA ASP A 976 -4.62 -57.33 10.53
C ASP A 976 -3.29 -58.13 10.54
N SER A 977 -2.16 -57.52 10.15
CA SER A 977 -0.79 -57.80 10.63
C SER A 977 0.26 -57.05 9.78
N GLY A 978 1.32 -56.42 10.30
CA GLY A 978 1.67 -56.15 11.70
C GLY A 978 3.05 -56.68 12.12
N TRP A 979 4.12 -55.92 11.90
CA TRP A 979 5.43 -56.10 12.54
C TRP A 979 6.09 -54.75 12.84
N ARG A 980 6.91 -54.72 13.90
CA ARG A 980 7.70 -53.55 14.35
C ARG A 980 9.17 -53.72 13.98
N PHE A 981 9.87 -52.62 13.73
CA PHE A 981 11.22 -52.40 14.29
C PHE A 981 11.41 -50.91 14.62
N SER A 982 12.46 -50.58 15.38
CA SER A 982 12.71 -49.25 15.96
C SER A 982 14.22 -48.90 15.87
N PRO A 983 14.69 -47.74 16.34
CA PRO A 983 15.45 -46.80 15.53
C PRO A 983 16.98 -47.00 15.63
N TRP A 984 17.72 -46.17 14.89
CA TRP A 984 19.16 -45.97 15.09
C TRP A 984 19.52 -44.51 15.36
N ASP A 985 20.68 -44.32 15.97
CA ASP A 985 21.04 -43.15 16.77
C ASP A 985 21.95 -42.14 16.03
N LYS A 986 22.12 -40.98 16.64
CA LYS A 986 23.06 -39.90 16.29
C LYS A 986 24.51 -40.42 16.22
N ARG A 987 25.36 -39.84 15.35
CA ARG A 987 26.28 -38.71 15.69
C ARG A 987 27.42 -38.53 14.68
N HIS A 988 27.88 -37.28 14.53
CA HIS A 988 29.14 -36.83 13.90
C HIS A 988 29.25 -37.05 12.38
N GLU A 989 30.03 -36.24 11.65
CA GLU A 989 30.82 -35.06 12.12
C GLU A 989 30.04 -33.74 12.04
#